data_AF-A0A1Z4QP01-F1
#
_entry.id   AF-A0A1Z4QP01-F1
#
_cell.length_a   1.000
_cell.length_b   1.000
_cell.length_c   1.000
_cell.angle_alpha   90.00
_cell.angle_beta   90.00
_cell.angle_gamma   90.00
#
_symmetry.space_group_name_H-M   'P 1'
#
loop_
_entity.id
_entity.type
_entity.pdbx_description
1 polymer ?
#
loop_
_entity_poly.entity_id
_entity_poly.type
_entity_poly.pdbx_seq_one_letter_code
_entity_poly.pdbx_strand_id
1 'polypeptide(L)'
;MIELKIIKNLNMKNTETTISELIDVSNCDLEPIHIPGLIQPHGVLLALQEPHLKILQVSENTNHFFSIPAELLVGQNLDCLLSQKQVKLITDSLTQDNLAFTHLFEIKNQASKSYELFLGMIHRSHGVLILELEPHSSTQISPSLENYHLLEKAVSNISNAPNLYELFKIIAQEVRKITQFDRVMIYRFEADYSGVVIAEDCQTHLESYLGLHYPAFDIPTQARKLYYENLLRVIPDVKYQPVKLIPKNNLHTNEPLDLSGSILRSISSCHVEYLQNMGITGSMSISLINENRLWGLIACHHYTPKYIDYEIRKTCEFIGQFASLELLHHQESLLSFCRQQVKAIQVQLGQTLGNKLDYIGNVFQRNESSLLNLVRSTGAAILLEGQLILIGNTPAEADIQELLTWLQNQNQQEIFYTDSLSQLYPKARKFQDIASGILAISIILNQRSYHIIWFRPEQIQIVHWAGNPNKPISIASDNTMRLTPRKSFELWKETVQEKSLPWQPFEIEVAQEMRNNLMLAALEFSQMALQEAAEQAEIANRAKSHFLAKMSHELRTPLNAILGFTQLITRNGSLSPEDQENLDIINRSGEHLLILISDVLEMSKIEAGQLTLNESYFDLHRLIYSIQEMLALKASDKDLNLVTEINANVSQYVCGDEGKLRQILINLIGNAVKFTVVGSIVLRVSYPSSSSSLTADQGKIVVEFEVEDTGPGIAIDDLGLIFEAFVQAKNGRQFMQGTGLGLAISRQFARLMGGDVTVRSILGYGSTFTCQVQLTQVETVDVFHPTQLTKRVIGLEPGQPKYRILVVEDVPENRLLIVKLLESVGFEVCAAENGLEAIDICQEWEPHLIWMDIQMPVMNGREATKQIRAITQGKDLTIIALTANAFEEDRKAILEIGCDDFVAKPFEENVLFDKMAHYLGLHYIYAENNQQNLSEAKNQYQQLTASDLQVMPPAWIAQVHEAALIIDDIKLYELFEQIPEHEHKLADALKNLVENFHVATIINLTSLS
;
A
#
# COMPACT_ATOMS: atom_id res chain seq x y z
N MET A 1 -31.06 5.01 20.04
CA MET A 1 -31.23 3.95 21.07
C MET A 1 -31.01 4.43 22.52
N ILE A 2 -30.99 5.75 22.77
CA ILE A 2 -30.97 6.36 24.13
C ILE A 2 -32.32 7.02 24.48
N GLU A 3 -33.23 7.19 23.52
CA GLU A 3 -34.55 7.84 23.70
C GLU A 3 -35.64 6.96 24.34
N LEU A 4 -35.43 5.64 24.49
CA LEU A 4 -36.45 4.72 25.01
C LEU A 4 -36.41 4.51 26.54
N LYS A 5 -35.53 5.21 27.26
CA LYS A 5 -35.40 5.05 28.73
C LYS A 5 -36.06 6.15 29.58
N ILE A 6 -36.55 7.24 28.98
CA ILE A 6 -37.13 8.36 29.73
C ILE A 6 -38.66 8.25 29.89
N ILE A 7 -39.34 7.47 29.05
CA ILE A 7 -40.81 7.36 29.05
C ILE A 7 -41.36 6.45 30.17
N LYS A 8 -40.52 5.72 30.92
CA LYS A 8 -40.99 4.76 31.96
C LYS A 8 -41.11 5.30 33.39
N ASN A 9 -40.73 6.54 33.68
CA ASN A 9 -40.68 7.06 35.06
C ASN A 9 -41.73 8.13 35.44
N LEU A 10 -42.73 8.41 34.59
CA LEU A 10 -43.78 9.41 34.90
C LEU A 10 -45.15 8.83 35.31
N ASN A 11 -45.23 7.53 35.64
CA ASN A 11 -46.41 6.97 36.30
C ASN A 11 -46.20 6.95 37.82
N MET A 12 -46.55 8.04 38.50
CA MET A 12 -47.19 8.08 39.82
C MET A 12 -47.17 9.51 40.39
N LYS A 13 -48.28 10.25 40.23
CA LYS A 13 -49.02 10.91 41.32
C LYS A 13 -50.15 11.77 40.74
N ASN A 14 -51.37 11.47 41.19
CA ASN A 14 -52.53 12.33 41.08
C ASN A 14 -52.24 13.68 41.75
N THR A 15 -52.13 14.75 40.96
CA THR A 15 -52.45 16.12 41.40
C THR A 15 -52.90 16.92 40.18
N GLU A 16 -54.15 17.34 40.19
CA GLU A 16 -54.72 18.37 39.32
C GLU A 16 -53.81 19.61 39.35
N THR A 17 -53.02 19.81 38.31
CA THR A 17 -52.28 21.05 38.09
C THR A 17 -52.34 21.37 36.61
N THR A 18 -52.92 22.53 36.32
CA THR A 18 -53.12 23.08 34.97
C THR A 18 -51.77 23.15 34.24
N ILE A 19 -51.67 22.51 33.07
CA ILE A 19 -50.45 22.46 32.23
C ILE A 19 -50.00 23.88 31.76
N SER A 20 -50.75 24.94 32.07
CA SER A 20 -50.42 26.33 31.72
C SER A 20 -49.39 27.02 32.62
N GLU A 21 -48.91 26.41 33.71
CA GLU A 21 -48.13 27.13 34.74
C GLU A 21 -46.62 26.86 34.79
N LEU A 22 -46.05 26.03 33.90
CA LEU A 22 -44.62 25.65 33.98
C LEU A 22 -43.91 25.61 32.61
N ILE A 23 -43.79 26.76 31.92
CA ILE A 23 -43.03 26.86 30.65
C ILE A 23 -42.02 28.02 30.72
N ASP A 24 -40.72 27.68 30.65
CA ASP A 24 -39.54 28.57 30.61
C ASP A 24 -38.96 28.68 29.17
N VAL A 25 -37.97 29.54 28.93
CA VAL A 25 -37.29 29.78 27.63
C VAL A 25 -36.66 28.50 27.05
N SER A 26 -36.20 27.59 27.90
CA SER A 26 -35.72 26.26 27.49
C SER A 26 -36.83 25.28 27.10
N ASN A 27 -38.10 25.66 27.32
CA ASN A 27 -39.29 24.84 27.22
C ASN A 27 -40.35 25.41 26.27
N CYS A 28 -40.10 26.50 25.53
CA CYS A 28 -40.99 26.98 24.46
C CYS A 28 -41.34 25.86 23.47
N ASP A 29 -40.39 24.95 23.22
CA ASP A 29 -40.56 23.78 22.35
C ASP A 29 -41.52 22.71 22.91
N LEU A 30 -41.99 22.85 24.17
CA LEU A 30 -42.90 21.90 24.82
C LEU A 30 -44.39 22.25 24.68
N GLU A 31 -44.77 23.46 24.23
CA GLU A 31 -46.19 23.77 23.99
C GLU A 31 -46.70 22.90 22.83
N PRO A 32 -47.67 22.00 23.05
CA PRO A 32 -48.11 21.06 22.03
C PRO A 32 -49.13 21.73 21.10
N ILE A 33 -48.64 22.64 20.26
CA ILE A 33 -49.46 23.50 19.38
C ILE A 33 -50.25 22.73 18.31
N HIS A 34 -49.96 21.44 18.09
CA HIS A 34 -50.68 20.54 17.19
C HIS A 34 -51.98 19.99 17.81
N ILE A 35 -52.07 19.93 19.15
CA ILE A 35 -53.22 19.39 19.90
C ILE A 35 -53.85 20.45 20.85
N PRO A 36 -54.19 21.66 20.39
CA PRO A 36 -54.66 22.72 21.28
C PRO A 36 -56.06 22.44 21.87
N GLY A 37 -56.85 21.55 21.26
CA GLY A 37 -58.26 21.34 21.62
C GLY A 37 -59.16 22.56 21.36
N LEU A 38 -58.65 23.50 20.56
CA LEU A 38 -59.25 24.80 20.27
C LEU A 38 -59.17 25.07 18.77
N ILE A 39 -60.18 25.75 18.22
CA ILE A 39 -60.22 26.25 16.84
C ILE A 39 -60.44 27.76 16.80
N GLN A 40 -60.18 28.37 15.65
CA GLN A 40 -60.58 29.73 15.31
C GLN A 40 -62.10 29.77 15.01
N PRO A 41 -62.81 30.85 15.37
CA PRO A 41 -64.28 30.87 15.41
C PRO A 41 -64.97 31.01 14.05
N HIS A 42 -64.22 31.27 12.97
CA HIS A 42 -64.78 31.58 11.64
C HIS A 42 -65.27 30.33 10.88
N GLY A 43 -65.09 29.14 11.44
CA GLY A 43 -65.61 27.89 10.90
C GLY A 43 -65.96 26.89 11.99
N VAL A 44 -66.49 25.75 11.60
CA VAL A 44 -66.88 24.63 12.47
C VAL A 44 -65.99 23.43 12.17
N LEU A 45 -65.57 22.70 13.21
CA LEU A 45 -64.80 21.46 13.05
C LEU A 45 -65.59 20.28 13.62
N LEU A 46 -65.68 19.19 12.85
CA LEU A 46 -66.21 17.90 13.28
C LEU A 46 -65.15 16.81 13.13
N ALA A 47 -64.97 16.01 14.16
CA ALA A 47 -64.18 14.78 14.12
C ALA A 47 -65.13 13.58 14.01
N LEU A 48 -64.91 12.72 13.01
CA LEU A 48 -65.83 11.69 12.58
C LEU A 48 -65.17 10.31 12.63
N GLN A 49 -65.95 9.30 13.03
CA GLN A 49 -65.54 7.91 13.05
C GLN A 49 -65.90 7.21 11.73
N GLU A 50 -64.91 6.60 11.08
CA GLU A 50 -65.13 5.74 9.91
C GLU A 50 -65.66 4.34 10.33
N PRO A 51 -66.49 3.67 9.51
CA PRO A 51 -67.07 4.13 8.24
C PRO A 51 -68.42 4.85 8.40
N HIS A 52 -69.04 4.80 9.58
CA HIS A 52 -70.42 5.27 9.80
C HIS A 52 -70.56 6.79 9.93
N LEU A 53 -69.46 7.53 9.93
CA LEU A 53 -69.40 8.99 10.06
C LEU A 53 -70.08 9.48 11.34
N LYS A 54 -69.85 8.77 12.45
CA LYS A 54 -70.32 9.15 13.77
C LYS A 54 -69.51 10.33 14.31
N ILE A 55 -70.17 11.37 14.81
CA ILE A 55 -69.53 12.57 15.35
C ILE A 55 -68.91 12.23 16.72
N LEU A 56 -67.58 12.27 16.79
CA LEU A 56 -66.80 12.00 17.99
C LEU A 56 -66.54 13.27 18.80
N GLN A 57 -66.19 14.35 18.10
CA GLN A 57 -65.94 15.67 18.68
C GLN A 57 -66.46 16.74 17.72
N VAL A 58 -66.90 17.88 18.26
CA VAL A 58 -67.39 19.00 17.48
C VAL A 58 -67.04 20.33 18.16
N SER A 59 -66.85 21.39 17.40
CA SER A 59 -66.62 22.72 17.97
C SER A 59 -67.88 23.32 18.62
N GLU A 60 -67.68 24.01 19.73
CA GLU A 60 -68.74 24.63 20.54
C GLU A 60 -69.59 25.67 19.77
N ASN A 61 -69.02 26.30 18.74
CA ASN A 61 -69.68 27.32 17.92
C ASN A 61 -70.73 26.78 16.93
N THR A 62 -71.04 25.49 16.95
CA THR A 62 -72.15 24.90 16.16
C THR A 62 -73.51 25.55 16.43
N ASN A 63 -73.75 26.03 17.65
CA ASN A 63 -74.98 26.75 17.96
C ASN A 63 -75.08 28.08 17.20
N HIS A 64 -73.94 28.74 16.94
CA HIS A 64 -73.91 29.98 16.17
C HIS A 64 -74.27 29.76 14.70
N PHE A 65 -73.74 28.70 14.08
CA PHE A 65 -73.93 28.42 12.66
C PHE A 65 -75.20 27.62 12.34
N PHE A 66 -75.52 26.62 13.14
CA PHE A 66 -76.61 25.66 12.84
C PHE A 66 -77.82 25.82 13.76
N SER A 67 -77.73 26.65 14.80
CA SER A 67 -78.69 26.71 15.92
C SER A 67 -78.87 25.35 16.62
N ILE A 68 -77.80 24.56 16.70
CA ILE A 68 -77.75 23.27 17.39
C ILE A 68 -76.59 23.28 18.39
N PRO A 69 -76.84 23.06 19.70
CA PRO A 69 -75.77 22.87 20.68
C PRO A 69 -74.85 21.69 20.35
N ALA A 70 -73.55 21.87 20.56
CA ALA A 70 -72.51 20.89 20.27
C ALA A 70 -72.77 19.54 20.96
N GLU A 71 -73.25 19.55 22.20
CA GLU A 71 -73.52 18.37 23.02
C GLU A 71 -74.59 17.46 22.42
N LEU A 72 -75.52 18.01 21.63
CA LEU A 72 -76.57 17.22 20.96
C LEU A 72 -76.06 16.51 19.71
N LEU A 73 -74.96 16.98 19.12
CA LEU A 73 -74.36 16.42 17.91
C LEU A 73 -73.38 15.29 18.24
N VAL A 74 -72.69 15.38 19.37
CA VAL A 74 -71.76 14.34 19.80
C VAL A 74 -72.47 12.99 19.95
N GLY A 75 -71.91 11.96 19.31
CA GLY A 75 -72.46 10.61 19.33
C GLY A 75 -73.54 10.33 18.28
N GLN A 76 -74.03 11.36 17.57
CA GLN A 76 -74.94 11.19 16.43
C GLN A 76 -74.17 10.86 15.14
N ASN A 77 -74.88 10.35 14.13
CA ASN A 77 -74.34 10.22 12.78
C ASN A 77 -74.41 11.57 12.05
N LEU A 78 -73.55 11.77 11.06
CA LEU A 78 -73.46 13.03 10.30
C LEU A 78 -74.75 13.40 9.53
N ASP A 79 -75.66 12.44 9.34
CA ASP A 79 -76.98 12.65 8.71
C ASP A 79 -77.93 13.53 9.54
N CYS A 80 -77.61 13.78 10.81
CA CYS A 80 -78.33 14.78 11.61
C CYS A 80 -78.08 16.24 11.14
N LEU A 81 -76.96 16.48 10.44
CA LEU A 81 -76.59 17.79 9.89
C LEU A 81 -76.70 17.84 8.36
N LEU A 82 -76.30 16.76 7.69
CA LEU A 82 -76.22 16.67 6.23
C LEU A 82 -77.31 15.78 5.65
N SER A 83 -77.75 16.06 4.42
CA SER A 83 -78.70 15.18 3.73
C SER A 83 -78.06 13.83 3.36
N GLN A 84 -78.86 12.76 3.22
CA GLN A 84 -78.35 11.43 2.85
C GLN A 84 -77.50 11.44 1.57
N LYS A 85 -77.81 12.32 0.61
CA LYS A 85 -77.00 12.50 -0.60
C LYS A 85 -75.61 13.03 -0.27
N GLN A 86 -75.52 14.05 0.59
CA GLN A 86 -74.25 14.66 1.02
C GLN A 86 -73.41 13.70 1.87
N VAL A 87 -74.04 12.94 2.78
CA VAL A 87 -73.35 11.91 3.58
C VAL A 87 -72.77 10.82 2.68
N LYS A 88 -73.57 10.35 1.69
CA LYS A 88 -73.10 9.34 0.73
C LYS A 88 -71.89 9.82 -0.07
N LEU A 89 -71.83 11.09 -0.48
CA LEU A 89 -70.65 11.66 -1.15
C LEU A 89 -69.38 11.51 -0.31
N ILE A 90 -69.48 11.79 1.00
CA ILE A 90 -68.36 11.61 1.92
C ILE A 90 -68.00 10.12 2.01
N THR A 91 -68.98 9.25 2.25
CA THR A 91 -68.76 7.80 2.39
C THR A 91 -68.13 7.18 1.14
N ASP A 92 -68.58 7.55 -0.05
CA ASP A 92 -68.03 7.06 -1.33
C ASP A 92 -66.55 7.50 -1.49
N SER A 93 -66.20 8.71 -1.02
CA SER A 93 -64.83 9.23 -1.08
C SER A 93 -63.85 8.53 -0.13
N LEU A 94 -64.31 7.93 0.97
CA LEU A 94 -63.44 7.28 1.98
C LEU A 94 -62.58 6.14 1.43
N THR A 95 -62.95 5.55 0.30
CA THR A 95 -62.20 4.45 -0.33
C THR A 95 -60.88 4.87 -0.97
N GLN A 96 -60.58 6.18 -1.03
CA GLN A 96 -59.35 6.73 -1.59
C GLN A 96 -58.22 6.76 -0.55
N ASP A 97 -57.01 6.35 -0.96
CA ASP A 97 -55.81 6.31 -0.11
C ASP A 97 -55.36 7.71 0.36
N ASN A 98 -55.46 8.73 -0.52
CA ASN A 98 -55.16 10.13 -0.21
C ASN A 98 -56.44 10.97 -0.20
N LEU A 99 -57.19 10.92 0.90
CA LEU A 99 -58.44 11.66 1.05
C LEU A 99 -58.17 13.15 1.35
N ALA A 100 -58.08 13.95 0.29
CA ALA A 100 -58.18 15.41 0.36
C ALA A 100 -59.39 15.85 -0.48
N PHE A 101 -60.55 15.93 0.18
CA PHE A 101 -61.83 16.18 -0.49
C PHE A 101 -62.38 17.54 -0.04
N THR A 102 -62.73 18.38 -1.02
CA THR A 102 -63.38 19.68 -0.77
C THR A 102 -64.72 19.71 -1.49
N HIS A 103 -65.78 20.10 -0.79
CA HIS A 103 -67.14 20.11 -1.34
C HIS A 103 -68.01 21.18 -0.68
N LEU A 104 -69.02 21.67 -1.40
CA LEU A 104 -70.02 22.57 -0.83
C LEU A 104 -71.13 21.76 -0.17
N PHE A 105 -71.36 22.05 1.11
CA PHE A 105 -72.42 21.45 1.89
C PHE A 105 -73.53 22.46 2.15
N GLU A 106 -74.75 22.04 1.86
CA GLU A 106 -75.96 22.77 2.24
C GLU A 106 -76.39 22.27 3.62
N ILE A 107 -76.28 23.15 4.61
CA ILE A 107 -76.61 22.85 6.00
C ILE A 107 -77.78 23.71 6.43
N LYS A 108 -78.79 23.07 7.04
CA LYS A 108 -79.99 23.75 7.50
C LYS A 108 -79.76 24.40 8.86
N ASN A 109 -80.00 25.70 8.95
CA ASN A 109 -80.08 26.39 10.23
C ASN A 109 -81.45 26.13 10.88
N GLN A 110 -81.48 25.55 12.08
CA GLN A 110 -82.73 25.11 12.71
C GLN A 110 -83.64 26.25 13.15
N ALA A 111 -83.08 27.41 13.49
CA ALA A 111 -83.86 28.57 13.94
C ALA A 111 -84.51 29.32 12.77
N SER A 112 -83.74 29.64 11.73
CA SER A 112 -84.24 30.37 10.55
C SER A 112 -84.96 29.48 9.54
N LYS A 113 -84.74 28.16 9.59
CA LYS A 113 -85.16 27.17 8.59
C LYS A 113 -84.59 27.41 7.19
N SER A 114 -83.62 28.31 7.03
CA SER A 114 -82.87 28.52 5.78
C SER A 114 -81.74 27.49 5.64
N TYR A 115 -81.33 27.24 4.40
CA TYR A 115 -80.09 26.53 4.11
C TYR A 115 -78.98 27.54 3.88
N GLU A 116 -77.85 27.31 4.51
CA GLU A 116 -76.61 28.07 4.33
C GLU A 116 -75.57 27.14 3.70
N LEU A 117 -74.70 27.74 2.89
CA LEU A 117 -73.64 27.02 2.18
C LEU A 117 -72.36 27.07 3.01
N PHE A 118 -71.75 25.91 3.17
CA PHE A 118 -70.47 25.75 3.83
C PHE A 118 -69.50 25.05 2.89
N LEU A 119 -68.29 25.58 2.76
CA LEU A 119 -67.21 24.87 2.13
C LEU A 119 -66.65 23.87 3.15
N GLY A 120 -66.82 22.58 2.87
CA GLY A 120 -66.31 21.50 3.69
C GLY A 120 -65.00 20.96 3.16
N MET A 121 -63.99 20.93 4.03
CA MET A 121 -62.68 20.35 3.76
C MET A 121 -62.50 19.12 4.63
N ILE A 122 -62.18 17.99 4.00
CA ILE A 122 -62.05 16.70 4.65
C ILE A 122 -60.63 16.18 4.52
N HIS A 123 -60.06 15.78 5.66
CA HIS A 123 -58.75 15.13 5.74
C HIS A 123 -58.71 14.12 6.90
N ARG A 124 -57.73 13.22 6.87
CA ARG A 124 -57.50 12.23 7.95
C ARG A 124 -56.37 12.68 8.87
N SER A 125 -56.55 12.47 10.16
CA SER A 125 -55.52 12.66 11.19
C SER A 125 -55.60 11.51 12.20
N HIS A 126 -54.52 10.74 12.35
CA HIS A 126 -54.40 9.63 13.32
C HIS A 126 -55.59 8.64 13.33
N GLY A 127 -56.11 8.29 12.14
CA GLY A 127 -57.23 7.35 12.00
C GLY A 127 -58.62 7.95 12.29
N VAL A 128 -58.71 9.26 12.44
CA VAL A 128 -59.97 10.02 12.58
C VAL A 128 -60.16 10.91 11.37
N LEU A 129 -61.40 11.01 10.89
CA LEU A 129 -61.75 11.88 9.77
C LEU A 129 -62.14 13.26 10.30
N ILE A 130 -61.46 14.31 9.85
CA ILE A 130 -61.75 15.70 10.22
C ILE A 130 -62.51 16.37 9.08
N LEU A 131 -63.66 16.95 9.39
CA LEU A 131 -64.45 17.81 8.50
C LEU A 131 -64.43 19.24 9.05
N GLU A 132 -63.84 20.16 8.29
CA GLU A 132 -63.83 21.59 8.58
C GLU A 132 -64.83 22.30 7.67
N LEU A 133 -65.72 23.11 8.23
CA LEU A 133 -66.77 23.82 7.52
C LEU A 133 -66.55 25.33 7.67
N GLU A 134 -66.32 26.01 6.56
CA GLU A 134 -66.24 27.47 6.50
C GLU A 134 -67.49 28.04 5.78
N PRO A 135 -68.15 29.08 6.30
CA PRO A 135 -69.27 29.72 5.60
C PRO A 135 -68.85 30.17 4.20
N HIS A 136 -69.71 29.94 3.22
CA HIS A 136 -69.41 30.27 1.83
C HIS A 136 -70.61 30.97 1.17
N SER A 137 -70.36 32.07 0.45
CA SER A 137 -71.44 32.90 -0.12
C SER A 137 -71.81 32.55 -1.56
N SER A 138 -70.98 31.78 -2.27
CA SER A 138 -71.20 31.41 -3.68
C SER A 138 -71.72 29.97 -3.82
N THR A 139 -72.47 29.69 -4.89
CA THR A 139 -72.90 28.32 -5.25
C THR A 139 -71.88 27.56 -6.10
N GLN A 140 -70.73 28.18 -6.44
CA GLN A 140 -69.69 27.60 -7.29
C GLN A 140 -68.35 27.51 -6.53
N ILE A 141 -67.64 26.39 -6.71
CA ILE A 141 -66.27 26.13 -6.20
C ILE A 141 -65.21 26.34 -7.30
N SER A 142 -65.65 26.64 -8.53
CA SER A 142 -64.74 26.78 -9.66
C SER A 142 -63.99 28.10 -9.55
N PRO A 143 -62.66 28.12 -9.75
CA PRO A 143 -61.91 29.36 -9.76
C PRO A 143 -62.52 30.29 -10.80
N SER A 144 -62.78 31.54 -10.41
CA SER A 144 -63.16 32.56 -11.37
C SER A 144 -62.10 32.63 -12.47
N LEU A 145 -62.50 32.95 -13.71
CA LEU A 145 -61.57 33.14 -14.83
C LEU A 145 -60.47 34.17 -14.45
N GLU A 146 -60.83 35.14 -13.61
CA GLU A 146 -59.92 36.13 -13.03
C GLU A 146 -58.83 35.49 -12.15
N ASN A 147 -59.18 34.56 -11.26
CA ASN A 147 -58.21 33.86 -10.39
C ASN A 147 -57.21 33.03 -11.20
N TYR A 148 -57.68 32.36 -12.26
CA TYR A 148 -56.79 31.62 -13.17
C TYR A 148 -55.79 32.55 -13.87
N HIS A 149 -56.24 33.70 -14.39
CA HIS A 149 -55.35 34.68 -15.02
C HIS A 149 -54.34 35.29 -14.04
N LEU A 150 -54.74 35.53 -12.77
CA LEU A 150 -53.81 35.97 -11.73
C LEU A 150 -52.72 34.92 -11.47
N LEU A 151 -53.11 33.65 -11.39
CA LEU A 151 -52.17 32.54 -11.21
C LEU A 151 -51.21 32.42 -12.40
N GLU A 152 -51.73 32.37 -13.62
CA GLU A 152 -50.93 32.25 -14.84
C GLU A 152 -49.91 33.38 -14.96
N LYS A 153 -50.34 34.62 -14.68
CA LYS A 153 -49.47 35.79 -14.68
C LYS A 153 -48.40 35.73 -13.58
N ALA A 154 -48.77 35.32 -12.37
CA ALA A 154 -47.82 35.19 -11.26
C ALA A 154 -46.74 34.14 -11.59
N VAL A 155 -47.14 32.96 -12.07
CA VAL A 155 -46.23 31.89 -12.49
C VAL A 155 -45.29 32.38 -13.58
N SER A 156 -45.83 33.04 -14.61
CA SER A 156 -45.02 33.60 -15.71
C SER A 156 -44.02 34.66 -15.25
N ASN A 157 -44.39 35.53 -14.30
CA ASN A 157 -43.48 36.53 -13.77
C ASN A 157 -42.37 35.89 -12.92
N ILE A 158 -42.72 34.90 -12.09
CA ILE A 158 -41.78 34.18 -11.22
C ILE A 158 -40.77 33.39 -12.06
N SER A 159 -41.22 32.67 -13.09
CA SER A 159 -40.34 31.87 -13.96
C SER A 159 -39.36 32.70 -14.81
N ASN A 160 -39.68 33.97 -15.05
CA ASN A 160 -38.86 34.89 -15.84
C ASN A 160 -37.92 35.76 -14.97
N ALA A 161 -37.82 35.48 -13.67
CA ALA A 161 -36.94 36.22 -12.78
C ALA A 161 -35.46 36.02 -13.21
N PRO A 162 -34.66 37.09 -13.35
CA PRO A 162 -33.28 36.97 -13.84
C PRO A 162 -32.30 36.44 -12.79
N ASN A 163 -32.61 36.58 -11.50
CA ASN A 163 -31.76 36.16 -10.39
C ASN A 163 -32.58 36.00 -9.10
N LEU A 164 -31.98 35.40 -8.07
CA LEU A 164 -32.64 35.13 -6.78
C LEU A 164 -33.21 36.40 -6.12
N TYR A 165 -32.53 37.54 -6.21
CA TYR A 165 -33.01 38.78 -5.60
C TYR A 165 -34.31 39.27 -6.24
N GLU A 166 -34.35 39.32 -7.58
CA GLU A 166 -35.58 39.70 -8.30
C GLU A 166 -36.68 38.65 -8.14
N LEU A 167 -36.34 37.36 -8.08
CA LEU A 167 -37.30 36.27 -7.80
C LEU A 167 -38.08 36.53 -6.51
N PHE A 168 -37.38 36.76 -5.39
CA PHE A 168 -38.03 36.97 -4.09
C PHE A 168 -38.88 38.25 -4.06
N LYS A 169 -38.42 39.31 -4.71
CA LYS A 169 -39.17 40.56 -4.85
C LYS A 169 -40.45 40.37 -5.66
N ILE A 170 -40.37 39.66 -6.79
CA ILE A 170 -41.53 39.34 -7.63
C ILE A 170 -42.53 38.48 -6.84
N ILE A 171 -42.07 37.46 -6.11
CA ILE A 171 -42.94 36.63 -5.27
C ILE A 171 -43.71 37.48 -4.26
N ALA A 172 -43.01 38.37 -3.51
CA ALA A 172 -43.67 39.24 -2.54
C ALA A 172 -44.74 40.13 -3.19
N GLN A 173 -44.44 40.70 -4.37
CA GLN A 173 -45.36 41.54 -5.13
C GLN A 173 -46.58 40.77 -5.65
N GLU A 174 -46.39 39.59 -6.24
CA GLU A 174 -47.49 38.80 -6.79
C GLU A 174 -48.41 38.27 -5.69
N VAL A 175 -47.84 37.77 -4.58
CA VAL A 175 -48.63 37.33 -3.43
C VAL A 175 -49.39 38.51 -2.81
N ARG A 176 -48.78 39.71 -2.71
CA ARG A 176 -49.49 40.90 -2.22
C ARG A 176 -50.62 41.34 -3.16
N LYS A 177 -50.40 41.31 -4.48
CA LYS A 177 -51.45 41.62 -5.48
C LYS A 177 -52.62 40.64 -5.41
N ILE A 178 -52.37 39.36 -5.20
CA ILE A 178 -53.41 38.34 -5.15
C ILE A 178 -54.19 38.42 -3.83
N THR A 179 -53.48 38.58 -2.72
CA THR A 179 -54.08 38.52 -1.38
C THR A 179 -54.59 39.86 -0.88
N GLN A 180 -54.08 40.97 -1.40
CA GLN A 180 -54.37 42.33 -0.92
C GLN A 180 -54.00 42.54 0.56
N PHE A 181 -53.01 41.80 1.08
CA PHE A 181 -52.40 42.09 2.39
C PHE A 181 -51.65 43.43 2.36
N ASP A 182 -51.46 44.05 3.53
CA ASP A 182 -50.77 45.35 3.58
C ASP A 182 -49.28 45.22 3.36
N ARG A 183 -48.72 44.11 3.82
CA ARG A 183 -47.31 43.74 3.73
C ARG A 183 -47.18 42.27 3.38
N VAL A 184 -46.26 41.94 2.47
CA VAL A 184 -45.80 40.59 2.19
C VAL A 184 -44.28 40.57 2.21
N MET A 185 -43.71 39.60 2.91
CA MET A 185 -42.29 39.45 3.14
C MET A 185 -41.84 38.06 2.74
N ILE A 186 -40.62 37.96 2.23
CA ILE A 186 -39.90 36.69 2.12
C ILE A 186 -38.94 36.61 3.30
N TYR A 187 -39.23 35.70 4.21
CA TYR A 187 -38.45 35.44 5.42
C TYR A 187 -37.61 34.18 5.21
N ARG A 188 -36.28 34.28 5.29
CA ARG A 188 -35.34 33.16 5.13
C ARG A 188 -34.82 32.72 6.49
N PHE A 189 -34.74 31.41 6.72
CA PHE A 189 -34.03 30.86 7.88
C PHE A 189 -32.52 30.76 7.64
N GLU A 190 -31.73 31.14 8.63
CA GLU A 190 -30.27 30.99 8.68
C GLU A 190 -29.88 29.64 9.29
N ALA A 191 -28.57 29.36 9.29
CA ALA A 191 -28.02 28.10 9.81
C ALA A 191 -28.34 27.88 11.31
N ASP A 192 -28.40 28.94 12.10
CA ASP A 192 -28.74 28.93 13.53
C ASP A 192 -30.27 29.01 13.78
N TYR A 193 -31.07 28.91 12.73
CA TYR A 193 -32.53 29.06 12.72
C TYR A 193 -33.05 30.46 13.09
N SER A 194 -32.18 31.45 13.26
CA SER A 194 -32.62 32.85 13.12
C SER A 194 -33.15 33.06 11.71
N GLY A 195 -33.83 34.18 11.46
CA GLY A 195 -34.22 34.48 10.09
C GLY A 195 -34.18 35.94 9.75
N VAL A 196 -34.22 36.20 8.46
CA VAL A 196 -34.02 37.52 7.89
C VAL A 196 -35.05 37.77 6.79
N VAL A 197 -35.60 38.98 6.76
CA VAL A 197 -36.47 39.42 5.67
C VAL A 197 -35.60 39.81 4.47
N ILE A 198 -35.62 39.01 3.41
CA ILE A 198 -34.75 39.20 2.24
C ILE A 198 -35.44 39.91 1.07
N ALA A 199 -36.77 39.94 1.08
CA ALA A 199 -37.57 40.72 0.13
C ALA A 199 -38.89 41.14 0.80
N GLU A 200 -39.43 42.26 0.35
CA GLU A 200 -40.64 42.84 0.91
C GLU A 200 -41.41 43.63 -0.16
N ASP A 201 -42.74 43.53 -0.13
CA ASP A 201 -43.67 44.46 -0.78
C ASP A 201 -44.69 44.93 0.27
N CYS A 202 -44.78 46.23 0.51
CA CYS A 202 -45.67 46.78 1.53
C CYS A 202 -46.33 48.09 1.08
N GLN A 203 -47.40 48.51 1.78
CA GLN A 203 -47.95 49.84 1.59
C GLN A 203 -46.92 50.93 1.92
N THR A 204 -46.96 52.04 1.19
CA THR A 204 -45.96 53.12 1.24
C THR A 204 -45.84 53.83 2.59
N HIS A 205 -46.87 53.77 3.43
CA HIS A 205 -46.89 54.45 4.73
C HIS A 205 -46.35 53.58 5.88
N LEU A 206 -46.03 52.30 5.61
CA LEU A 206 -45.53 51.36 6.61
C LEU A 206 -44.00 51.40 6.67
N GLU A 207 -43.43 51.24 7.86
CA GLU A 207 -41.98 51.07 8.03
C GLU A 207 -41.51 49.76 7.40
N SER A 208 -40.40 49.77 6.67
CA SER A 208 -39.89 48.56 5.99
C SER A 208 -39.23 47.60 6.99
N TYR A 209 -39.48 46.30 6.83
CA TYR A 209 -38.80 45.24 7.57
C TYR A 209 -37.69 44.57 6.76
N LEU A 210 -37.44 45.02 5.53
CA LEU A 210 -36.39 44.49 4.67
C LEU A 210 -35.01 44.57 5.34
N GLY A 211 -34.31 43.44 5.37
CA GLY A 211 -33.00 43.30 5.99
C GLY A 211 -33.02 43.15 7.51
N LEU A 212 -34.19 43.12 8.15
CA LEU A 212 -34.29 42.86 9.59
C LEU A 212 -34.12 41.37 9.91
N HIS A 213 -33.34 41.11 10.95
CA HIS A 213 -33.11 39.80 11.55
C HIS A 213 -34.01 39.56 12.76
N TYR A 214 -34.43 38.31 12.89
CA TYR A 214 -35.34 37.82 13.91
C TYR A 214 -34.73 36.57 14.54
N PRO A 215 -34.70 36.47 15.88
CA PRO A 215 -34.08 35.36 16.57
C PRO A 215 -34.85 34.05 16.39
N ALA A 216 -34.15 32.92 16.52
CA ALA A 216 -34.70 31.58 16.30
C ALA A 216 -35.92 31.22 17.18
N PHE A 217 -36.04 31.86 18.35
CA PHE A 217 -37.14 31.61 19.29
C PHE A 217 -38.47 32.26 18.86
N ASP A 218 -38.49 33.18 17.89
CA ASP A 218 -39.73 33.77 17.37
C ASP A 218 -40.61 32.76 16.62
N ILE A 219 -39.96 31.79 15.98
CA ILE A 219 -40.61 30.66 15.30
C ILE A 219 -39.98 29.39 15.84
N PRO A 220 -40.48 28.84 16.96
CA PRO A 220 -39.83 27.74 17.67
C PRO A 220 -39.88 26.42 16.88
N THR A 221 -39.16 25.40 17.34
CA THR A 221 -38.87 24.18 16.56
C THR A 221 -40.13 23.44 16.11
N GLN A 222 -41.11 23.30 17.00
CA GLN A 222 -42.41 22.69 16.74
C GLN A 222 -43.26 23.50 15.75
N ALA A 223 -43.14 24.84 15.73
CA ALA A 223 -43.83 25.67 14.74
C ALA A 223 -43.22 25.50 13.36
N ARG A 224 -41.88 25.45 13.26
CA ARG A 224 -41.17 25.15 11.99
C ARG A 224 -41.55 23.77 11.45
N LYS A 225 -41.69 22.75 12.32
CA LYS A 225 -42.18 21.42 11.93
C LYS A 225 -43.58 21.48 11.33
N LEU A 226 -44.50 22.21 11.95
CA LEU A 226 -45.85 22.37 11.40
C LEU A 226 -45.87 23.12 10.06
N TYR A 227 -45.02 24.12 9.86
CA TYR A 227 -44.90 24.78 8.56
C TYR A 227 -44.33 23.86 7.48
N TYR A 228 -43.50 22.89 7.85
CA TYR A 228 -43.02 21.88 6.93
C TYR A 228 -44.13 20.89 6.53
N GLU A 229 -44.97 20.47 7.48
CA GLU A 229 -46.06 19.51 7.25
C GLU A 229 -47.31 20.16 6.62
N ASN A 230 -47.59 21.42 6.93
CA ASN A 230 -48.72 22.19 6.42
C ASN A 230 -48.23 23.52 5.81
N LEU A 231 -48.30 23.58 4.48
CA LEU A 231 -47.65 24.62 3.68
C LEU A 231 -48.30 26.00 3.77
N LEU A 232 -49.52 26.10 4.31
CA LEU A 232 -50.22 27.36 4.44
C LEU A 232 -50.89 27.48 5.81
N ARG A 233 -50.74 28.66 6.41
CA ARG A 233 -51.40 29.00 7.67
C ARG A 233 -52.06 30.37 7.57
N VAL A 234 -53.28 30.50 8.09
CA VAL A 234 -54.04 31.76 8.08
C VAL A 234 -54.59 32.08 9.47
N ILE A 235 -54.60 33.38 9.77
CA ILE A 235 -55.09 34.02 10.99
C ILE A 235 -55.94 35.22 10.54
N PRO A 236 -57.25 35.05 10.30
CA PRO A 236 -58.07 36.15 9.79
C PRO A 236 -58.17 37.33 10.77
N ASP A 237 -58.22 37.03 12.06
CA ASP A 237 -58.26 38.00 13.13
C ASP A 237 -57.43 37.47 14.30
N VAL A 238 -56.46 38.22 14.77
CA VAL A 238 -55.61 37.91 15.94
C VAL A 238 -56.36 38.12 17.25
N LYS A 239 -57.44 38.94 17.27
CA LYS A 239 -58.26 39.20 18.46
C LYS A 239 -59.41 38.21 18.63
N TYR A 240 -59.40 37.13 17.88
CA TYR A 240 -60.44 36.10 17.94
C TYR A 240 -60.54 35.46 19.33
N GLN A 241 -61.75 35.01 19.68
CA GLN A 241 -61.96 34.16 20.84
C GLN A 241 -61.86 32.68 20.42
N PRO A 242 -60.91 31.89 20.95
CA PRO A 242 -60.79 30.47 20.60
C PRO A 242 -62.03 29.68 21.02
N VAL A 243 -62.45 28.76 20.15
CA VAL A 243 -63.62 27.90 20.35
C VAL A 243 -63.17 26.50 20.74
N LYS A 244 -63.77 25.92 21.78
CA LYS A 244 -63.40 24.58 22.27
C LYS A 244 -63.96 23.46 21.42
N LEU A 245 -63.24 22.34 21.36
CA LEU A 245 -63.78 21.06 20.93
C LEU A 245 -64.48 20.35 22.08
N ILE A 246 -65.66 19.82 21.80
CA ILE A 246 -66.53 19.12 22.75
C ILE A 246 -66.75 17.68 22.24
N PRO A 247 -66.43 16.65 23.05
CA PRO A 247 -65.60 16.70 24.26
C PRO A 247 -64.14 17.07 23.94
N LYS A 248 -63.36 17.44 24.96
CA LYS A 248 -61.95 17.87 24.80
C LYS A 248 -61.06 16.79 24.18
N ASN A 249 -61.22 15.54 24.63
CA ASN A 249 -60.48 14.39 24.14
C ASN A 249 -61.40 13.50 23.30
N ASN A 250 -60.82 12.75 22.37
CA ASN A 250 -61.53 11.78 21.57
C ASN A 250 -62.18 10.72 22.47
N LEU A 251 -63.46 10.41 22.23
CA LEU A 251 -64.23 9.47 23.05
C LEU A 251 -63.70 8.03 23.05
N HIS A 252 -62.94 7.63 22.02
CA HIS A 252 -62.42 6.28 21.88
C HIS A 252 -60.98 6.14 22.39
N THR A 253 -60.10 7.08 22.04
CA THR A 253 -58.68 7.01 22.41
C THR A 253 -58.39 7.73 23.73
N ASN A 254 -59.29 8.59 24.20
CA ASN A 254 -59.09 9.51 25.32
C ASN A 254 -57.86 10.44 25.17
N GLU A 255 -57.39 10.59 23.93
CA GLU A 255 -56.29 11.48 23.55
C GLU A 255 -56.84 12.76 22.90
N PRO A 256 -56.12 13.89 22.98
CA PRO A 256 -56.51 15.11 22.26
C PRO A 256 -56.38 14.90 20.75
N LEU A 257 -57.23 15.59 19.98
CA LEU A 257 -57.23 15.49 18.53
C LEU A 257 -56.04 16.25 17.93
N ASP A 258 -55.26 15.58 17.09
CA ASP A 258 -54.18 16.23 16.33
C ASP A 258 -54.76 17.03 15.16
N LEU A 259 -54.56 18.35 15.24
CA LEU A 259 -55.06 19.37 14.32
C LEU A 259 -53.94 19.92 13.41
N SER A 260 -52.80 19.25 13.25
CA SER A 260 -51.67 19.71 12.42
C SER A 260 -52.10 20.07 10.99
N GLY A 261 -52.97 19.24 10.39
CA GLY A 261 -53.54 19.46 9.06
C GLY A 261 -54.72 20.46 8.99
N SER A 262 -55.25 20.90 10.14
CA SER A 262 -56.43 21.76 10.20
C SER A 262 -56.08 23.23 9.98
N ILE A 263 -56.83 23.86 9.07
CA ILE A 263 -56.76 25.31 8.82
C ILE A 263 -57.36 26.06 10.02
N LEU A 264 -58.47 25.55 10.56
CA LEU A 264 -59.20 26.16 11.67
C LEU A 264 -58.51 26.00 13.02
N ARG A 265 -57.44 25.18 13.15
CA ARG A 265 -56.70 25.00 14.41
C ARG A 265 -56.45 26.34 15.11
N SER A 266 -56.58 26.42 16.44
CA SER A 266 -56.23 27.64 17.18
C SER A 266 -54.70 27.83 17.28
N ILE A 267 -54.29 29.05 17.59
CA ILE A 267 -52.90 29.50 17.66
C ILE A 267 -52.48 29.60 19.12
N SER A 268 -51.18 29.41 19.38
CA SER A 268 -50.59 29.67 20.69
C SER A 268 -50.87 31.10 21.13
N SER A 269 -51.23 31.27 22.40
CA SER A 269 -51.47 32.60 22.98
C SER A 269 -50.23 33.50 22.93
N CYS A 270 -49.02 32.90 22.97
CA CYS A 270 -47.76 33.62 22.83
C CYS A 270 -47.61 34.24 21.43
N HIS A 271 -47.93 33.49 20.36
CA HIS A 271 -47.86 34.03 19.00
C HIS A 271 -48.95 35.07 18.73
N VAL A 272 -50.14 34.93 19.33
CA VAL A 272 -51.19 35.96 19.28
C VAL A 272 -50.71 37.27 19.89
N GLU A 273 -50.13 37.23 21.09
CA GLU A 273 -49.57 38.41 21.74
C GLU A 273 -48.39 39.01 20.93
N TYR A 274 -47.59 38.18 20.27
CA TYR A 274 -46.48 38.61 19.41
C TYR A 274 -47.00 39.45 18.24
N LEU A 275 -48.03 38.97 17.53
CA LEU A 275 -48.65 39.70 16.43
C LEU A 275 -49.33 41.00 16.91
N GLN A 276 -49.94 40.98 18.10
CA GLN A 276 -50.52 42.18 18.71
C GLN A 276 -49.46 43.24 19.04
N ASN A 277 -48.29 42.84 19.56
CA ASN A 277 -47.18 43.74 19.83
C ASN A 277 -46.63 44.38 18.54
N MET A 278 -46.76 43.70 17.39
CA MET A 278 -46.44 44.24 16.07
C MET A 278 -47.57 45.06 15.42
N GLY A 279 -48.74 45.15 16.06
CA GLY A 279 -49.93 45.82 15.51
C GLY A 279 -50.63 45.04 14.38
N ILE A 280 -50.32 43.76 14.21
CA ILE A 280 -50.87 42.91 13.15
C ILE A 280 -52.20 42.30 13.62
N THR A 281 -53.22 42.40 12.78
CA THR A 281 -54.55 41.85 13.09
C THR A 281 -54.92 40.69 12.16
N GLY A 282 -54.51 40.71 10.90
CA GLY A 282 -54.64 39.58 9.97
C GLY A 282 -53.26 39.07 9.57
N SER A 283 -53.07 37.76 9.51
CA SER A 283 -51.80 37.16 9.09
C SER A 283 -52.00 35.90 8.25
N MET A 284 -51.13 35.69 7.28
CA MET A 284 -51.06 34.46 6.51
C MET A 284 -49.60 34.14 6.23
N SER A 285 -49.21 32.87 6.30
CA SER A 285 -47.86 32.43 5.98
C SER A 285 -47.88 31.23 5.06
N ILE A 286 -46.99 31.22 4.08
CA ILE A 286 -46.82 30.15 3.10
C ILE A 286 -45.39 29.62 3.19
N SER A 287 -45.21 28.32 3.24
CA SER A 287 -43.89 27.70 3.40
C SER A 287 -43.11 27.67 2.09
N LEU A 288 -41.81 27.97 2.18
CA LEU A 288 -40.84 27.76 1.11
C LEU A 288 -39.94 26.57 1.50
N ILE A 289 -39.92 25.55 0.65
CA ILE A 289 -39.24 24.28 0.93
C ILE A 289 -38.07 24.11 -0.03
N ASN A 290 -36.91 23.69 0.47
CA ASN A 290 -35.78 23.28 -0.36
C ASN A 290 -35.18 21.99 0.19
N GLU A 291 -34.91 21.00 -0.67
CA GLU A 291 -34.30 19.70 -0.31
C GLU A 291 -34.90 19.05 0.96
N ASN A 292 -36.23 19.00 1.06
CA ASN A 292 -36.96 18.47 2.22
C ASN A 292 -36.70 19.21 3.56
N ARG A 293 -36.29 20.49 3.50
CA ARG A 293 -36.17 21.38 4.65
C ARG A 293 -37.00 22.64 4.45
N LEU A 294 -37.56 23.17 5.54
CA LEU A 294 -38.15 24.51 5.56
C LEU A 294 -37.04 25.55 5.35
N TRP A 295 -36.99 26.14 4.17
CA TRP A 295 -36.01 27.16 3.78
C TRP A 295 -36.41 28.55 4.26
N GLY A 296 -37.71 28.86 4.20
CA GLY A 296 -38.25 30.15 4.56
C GLY A 296 -39.77 30.18 4.56
N LEU A 297 -40.33 31.37 4.74
CA LEU A 297 -41.75 31.65 4.74
C LEU A 297 -42.04 32.89 3.88
N ILE A 298 -43.13 32.84 3.12
CA ILE A 298 -43.80 34.04 2.62
C ILE A 298 -44.75 34.50 3.73
N ALA A 299 -44.42 35.58 4.43
CA ALA A 299 -45.20 36.10 5.55
C ALA A 299 -46.00 37.33 5.15
N CYS A 300 -47.32 37.26 5.29
CA CYS A 300 -48.28 38.28 4.89
C CYS A 300 -48.94 38.88 6.14
N HIS A 301 -48.96 40.20 6.27
CA HIS A 301 -49.53 40.92 7.41
C HIS A 301 -50.55 41.98 6.97
N HIS A 302 -51.65 42.06 7.72
CA HIS A 302 -52.69 43.08 7.60
C HIS A 302 -52.92 43.74 8.95
N TYR A 303 -53.16 45.05 8.94
CA TYR A 303 -53.34 45.82 10.18
C TYR A 303 -54.80 45.85 10.65
N THR A 304 -55.72 45.30 9.85
CA THR A 304 -57.13 45.03 10.21
C THR A 304 -57.46 43.53 10.01
N PRO A 305 -58.59 43.02 10.55
CA PRO A 305 -59.00 41.65 10.27
C PRO A 305 -59.16 41.40 8.77
N LYS A 306 -58.61 40.30 8.27
CA LYS A 306 -58.64 39.94 6.85
C LYS A 306 -58.85 38.45 6.65
N TYR A 307 -60.05 38.10 6.27
CA TYR A 307 -60.37 36.76 5.79
C TYR A 307 -59.89 36.58 4.34
N ILE A 308 -59.32 35.42 4.03
CA ILE A 308 -58.86 35.06 2.69
C ILE A 308 -59.62 33.80 2.27
N ASP A 309 -60.33 33.89 1.14
CA ASP A 309 -61.12 32.78 0.62
C ASP A 309 -60.26 31.57 0.25
N TYR A 310 -60.87 30.38 0.33
CA TYR A 310 -60.20 29.11 0.03
C TYR A 310 -59.47 29.09 -1.32
N GLU A 311 -60.09 29.61 -2.38
CA GLU A 311 -59.49 29.65 -3.71
C GLU A 311 -58.18 30.46 -3.71
N ILE A 312 -58.20 31.65 -3.10
CA ILE A 312 -57.01 32.51 -2.99
C ILE A 312 -55.94 31.81 -2.15
N ARG A 313 -56.33 31.12 -1.06
CA ARG A 313 -55.39 30.32 -0.25
C ARG A 313 -54.74 29.23 -1.11
N LYS A 314 -55.51 28.51 -1.93
CA LYS A 314 -54.97 27.48 -2.84
C LYS A 314 -54.08 28.06 -3.94
N THR A 315 -54.43 29.22 -4.51
CA THR A 315 -53.55 29.95 -5.43
C THR A 315 -52.23 30.30 -4.76
N CYS A 316 -52.27 30.80 -3.52
CA CYS A 316 -51.08 31.17 -2.76
C CYS A 316 -50.22 29.95 -2.37
N GLU A 317 -50.85 28.85 -1.97
CA GLU A 317 -50.17 27.57 -1.68
C GLU A 317 -49.44 27.07 -2.93
N PHE A 318 -50.09 27.10 -4.10
CA PHE A 318 -49.46 26.73 -5.37
C PHE A 318 -48.29 27.67 -5.73
N ILE A 319 -48.44 28.98 -5.54
CA ILE A 319 -47.35 29.94 -5.75
C ILE A 319 -46.17 29.64 -4.83
N GLY A 320 -46.42 29.30 -3.55
CA GLY A 320 -45.36 28.89 -2.62
C GLY A 320 -44.62 27.63 -3.06
N GLN A 321 -45.35 26.63 -3.55
CA GLN A 321 -44.76 25.40 -4.12
C GLN A 321 -43.95 25.70 -5.38
N PHE A 322 -44.49 26.48 -6.31
CA PHE A 322 -43.80 26.85 -7.54
C PHE A 322 -42.55 27.71 -7.25
N ALA A 323 -42.65 28.68 -6.35
CA ALA A 323 -41.52 29.47 -5.88
C ALA A 323 -40.42 28.62 -5.23
N SER A 324 -40.81 27.56 -4.49
CA SER A 324 -39.86 26.60 -3.91
C SER A 324 -39.07 25.84 -4.97
N LEU A 325 -39.72 25.46 -6.09
CA LEU A 325 -39.07 24.83 -7.23
C LEU A 325 -38.12 25.79 -7.98
N GLU A 326 -38.57 27.01 -8.25
CA GLU A 326 -37.75 28.03 -8.93
C GLU A 326 -36.54 28.46 -8.08
N LEU A 327 -36.69 28.51 -6.75
CA LEU A 327 -35.59 28.72 -5.82
C LEU A 327 -34.50 27.66 -6.01
N LEU A 328 -34.87 26.37 -6.01
CA LEU A 328 -33.94 25.26 -6.22
C LEU A 328 -33.25 25.41 -7.59
N HIS A 329 -34.01 25.66 -8.65
CA HIS A 329 -33.47 25.83 -10.00
C HIS A 329 -32.43 26.95 -10.10
N HIS A 330 -32.71 28.12 -9.51
CA HIS A 330 -31.76 29.23 -9.49
C HIS A 330 -30.50 28.92 -8.66
N GLN A 331 -30.65 28.22 -7.53
CA GLN A 331 -29.50 27.80 -6.71
C GLN A 331 -28.61 26.80 -7.45
N GLU A 332 -29.20 25.79 -8.10
CA GLU A 332 -28.46 24.82 -8.91
C GLU A 332 -27.76 25.48 -10.10
N SER A 333 -28.43 26.42 -10.78
CA SER A 333 -27.84 27.18 -11.89
C SER A 333 -26.64 28.01 -11.46
N LEU A 334 -26.73 28.70 -10.31
CA LEU A 334 -25.63 29.45 -9.73
C LEU A 334 -24.45 28.54 -9.35
N LEU A 335 -24.73 27.40 -8.70
CA LEU A 335 -23.71 26.41 -8.36
C LEU A 335 -23.04 25.83 -9.61
N SER A 336 -23.81 25.48 -10.63
CA SER A 336 -23.31 24.98 -11.92
C SER A 336 -22.42 25.99 -12.62
N PHE A 337 -22.82 27.26 -12.66
CA PHE A 337 -22.02 28.35 -13.22
C PHE A 337 -20.69 28.53 -12.46
N CYS A 338 -20.72 28.51 -11.12
CA CYS A 338 -19.50 28.58 -10.32
C CYS A 338 -18.59 27.37 -10.57
N ARG A 339 -19.14 26.14 -10.63
CA ARG A 339 -18.40 24.93 -10.97
C ARG A 339 -17.75 25.01 -12.36
N GLN A 340 -18.42 25.59 -13.35
CA GLN A 340 -17.83 25.79 -14.68
C GLN A 340 -16.65 26.76 -14.65
N GLN A 341 -16.73 27.87 -13.91
CA GLN A 341 -15.60 28.80 -13.77
C GLN A 341 -14.39 28.13 -13.13
N VAL A 342 -14.64 27.35 -12.07
CA VAL A 342 -13.59 26.58 -11.41
C VAL A 342 -12.95 25.60 -12.38
N LYS A 343 -13.76 24.83 -13.12
CA LYS A 343 -13.25 23.87 -14.09
C LYS A 343 -12.39 24.53 -15.16
N ALA A 344 -12.74 25.74 -15.61
CA ALA A 344 -11.91 26.51 -16.53
C ALA A 344 -10.56 26.90 -15.91
N ILE A 345 -10.57 27.40 -14.66
CA ILE A 345 -9.35 27.73 -13.91
C ILE A 345 -8.50 26.47 -13.67
N GLN A 346 -9.11 25.34 -13.35
CA GLN A 346 -8.44 24.05 -13.17
C GLN A 346 -7.78 23.56 -14.45
N VAL A 347 -8.47 23.62 -15.60
CA VAL A 347 -7.87 23.22 -16.89
C VAL A 347 -6.65 24.08 -17.21
N GLN A 348 -6.73 25.39 -16.96
CA GLN A 348 -5.61 26.31 -17.15
C GLN A 348 -4.44 25.98 -16.20
N LEU A 349 -4.71 25.73 -14.92
CA LEU A 349 -3.68 25.35 -13.94
C LEU A 349 -3.07 23.98 -14.26
N GLY A 350 -3.87 22.98 -14.62
CA GLY A 350 -3.42 21.62 -14.96
C GLY A 350 -2.55 21.57 -16.22
N GLN A 351 -2.92 22.32 -17.27
CA GLN A 351 -2.07 22.48 -18.46
C GLN A 351 -0.71 23.13 -18.13
N THR A 352 -0.69 24.02 -17.14
CA THR A 352 0.55 24.71 -16.75
C THR A 352 1.41 23.84 -15.83
N LEU A 353 0.81 23.04 -14.94
CA LEU A 353 1.50 22.10 -14.04
C LEU A 353 2.11 20.90 -14.78
N GLY A 354 1.57 20.52 -15.95
CA GLY A 354 2.11 19.43 -16.77
C GLY A 354 3.41 19.75 -17.53
N ASN A 355 3.85 21.02 -17.55
CA ASN A 355 5.10 21.42 -18.20
C ASN A 355 6.29 21.24 -17.23
N LYS A 356 7.11 20.21 -17.51
CA LYS A 356 8.26 19.72 -16.72
C LYS A 356 9.35 20.73 -16.32
N LEU A 357 9.24 22.02 -16.67
CA LEU A 357 10.31 23.03 -16.55
C LEU A 357 9.98 24.21 -15.63
N ASP A 358 8.73 24.39 -15.20
CA ASP A 358 8.37 25.47 -14.27
C ASP A 358 8.12 24.90 -12.86
N TYR A 359 8.90 25.38 -11.88
CA TYR A 359 8.64 25.14 -10.46
C TYR A 359 7.17 25.47 -10.15
N ILE A 360 6.45 24.58 -9.44
CA ILE A 360 5.02 24.70 -9.14
C ILE A 360 4.68 26.09 -8.56
N GLY A 361 5.60 26.68 -7.78
CA GLY A 361 5.46 28.04 -7.26
C GLY A 361 5.33 29.14 -8.31
N ASN A 362 6.03 29.05 -9.44
CA ASN A 362 5.99 30.04 -10.52
C ASN A 362 4.65 30.00 -11.26
N VAL A 363 4.03 28.82 -11.35
CA VAL A 363 2.71 28.65 -11.97
C VAL A 363 1.63 29.36 -11.18
N PHE A 364 1.69 29.28 -9.84
CA PHE A 364 0.72 29.95 -8.97
C PHE A 364 0.90 31.46 -8.96
N GLN A 365 2.13 31.97 -8.97
CA GLN A 365 2.38 33.42 -9.08
C GLN A 365 1.87 34.00 -10.41
N ARG A 366 2.09 33.31 -11.54
CA ARG A 366 1.61 33.77 -12.86
C ARG A 366 0.07 33.77 -12.98
N ASN A 367 -0.63 32.99 -12.15
CA ASN A 367 -2.09 32.85 -12.16
C ASN A 367 -2.75 33.38 -10.86
N GLU A 368 -2.12 34.35 -10.19
CA GLU A 368 -2.58 34.95 -8.93
C GLU A 368 -4.08 35.31 -8.95
N SER A 369 -4.54 36.04 -9.96
CA SER A 369 -5.94 36.49 -10.04
C SER A 369 -6.92 35.33 -10.13
N SER A 370 -6.57 34.28 -10.86
CA SER A 370 -7.42 33.09 -11.01
C SER A 370 -7.48 32.29 -9.71
N LEU A 371 -6.35 32.16 -9.00
CA LEU A 371 -6.28 31.48 -7.71
C LEU A 371 -7.11 32.18 -6.63
N LEU A 372 -7.04 33.52 -6.57
CA LEU A 372 -7.77 34.30 -5.58
C LEU A 372 -9.29 34.33 -5.88
N ASN A 373 -9.67 34.47 -7.15
CA ASN A 373 -11.07 34.49 -7.59
C ASN A 373 -11.76 33.13 -7.42
N LEU A 374 -11.01 32.02 -7.44
CA LEU A 374 -11.50 30.65 -7.26
C LEU A 374 -12.39 30.51 -6.03
N VAL A 375 -11.97 31.12 -4.92
CA VAL A 375 -12.63 31.07 -3.61
C VAL A 375 -12.92 32.47 -3.08
N ARG A 376 -12.95 33.48 -3.95
CA ARG A 376 -13.21 34.90 -3.62
C ARG A 376 -12.44 35.37 -2.39
N SER A 377 -11.13 35.20 -2.44
CA SER A 377 -10.18 35.57 -1.39
C SER A 377 -9.37 36.80 -1.81
N THR A 378 -8.73 37.47 -0.85
CA THR A 378 -7.87 38.64 -1.14
C THR A 378 -6.38 38.32 -1.08
N GLY A 379 -6.02 37.17 -0.51
CA GLY A 379 -4.65 36.68 -0.52
C GLY A 379 -4.58 35.18 -0.31
N ALA A 380 -3.41 34.61 -0.60
CA ALA A 380 -3.09 33.21 -0.38
C ALA A 380 -1.61 33.02 0.00
N ALA A 381 -1.33 32.00 0.79
CA ALA A 381 0.01 31.52 1.12
C ALA A 381 0.16 30.07 0.69
N ILE A 382 1.24 29.77 -0.02
CA ILE A 382 1.53 28.44 -0.58
C ILE A 382 2.87 27.98 -0.03
N LEU A 383 2.90 26.83 0.67
CA LEU A 383 4.12 26.19 1.15
C LEU A 383 4.40 24.95 0.29
N LEU A 384 5.52 24.96 -0.44
CA LEU A 384 5.96 23.85 -1.28
C LEU A 384 7.44 23.58 -0.99
N GLU A 385 7.78 22.35 -0.59
CA GLU A 385 9.18 21.94 -0.36
C GLU A 385 9.98 22.87 0.58
N GLY A 386 9.30 23.48 1.55
CA GLY A 386 9.91 24.42 2.51
C GLY A 386 10.02 25.86 2.04
N GLN A 387 9.63 26.18 0.80
CA GLN A 387 9.52 27.55 0.31
C GLN A 387 8.10 28.09 0.48
N LEU A 388 7.98 29.25 1.10
CA LEU A 388 6.71 29.96 1.28
C LEU A 388 6.54 31.03 0.19
N ILE A 389 5.39 31.00 -0.47
CA ILE A 389 5.01 31.94 -1.53
C ILE A 389 3.76 32.67 -1.09
N LEU A 390 3.82 34.00 -1.12
CA LEU A 390 2.71 34.88 -0.72
C LEU A 390 2.12 35.55 -1.96
N ILE A 391 0.79 35.58 -2.03
CA ILE A 391 0.00 36.06 -3.16
C ILE A 391 -1.09 36.99 -2.60
N GLY A 392 -1.28 38.18 -3.17
CA GLY A 392 -2.23 39.17 -2.69
C GLY A 392 -1.99 39.66 -1.25
N ASN A 393 -3.07 39.99 -0.56
CA ASN A 393 -3.05 40.51 0.81
C ASN A 393 -2.92 39.37 1.82
N THR A 394 -1.74 39.23 2.42
CA THR A 394 -1.41 38.15 3.34
C THR A 394 -0.89 38.70 4.68
N PRO A 395 -1.05 37.96 5.80
CA PRO A 395 -0.35 38.28 7.04
C PRO A 395 1.17 38.26 6.86
N ALA A 396 1.92 38.79 7.82
CA ALA A 396 3.38 38.75 7.76
C ALA A 396 3.89 37.29 7.76
N GLU A 397 5.00 37.03 7.07
CA GLU A 397 5.58 35.68 6.92
C GLU A 397 5.79 34.95 8.25
N ALA A 398 6.27 35.65 9.28
CA ALA A 398 6.45 35.08 10.62
C ALA A 398 5.12 34.63 11.26
N ASP A 399 4.05 35.41 11.06
CA ASP A 399 2.72 35.07 11.57
C ASP A 399 2.12 33.87 10.80
N ILE A 400 2.42 33.74 9.50
CA ILE A 400 2.00 32.61 8.66
C ILE A 400 2.74 31.32 9.05
N GLN A 401 4.04 31.37 9.32
CA GLN A 401 4.79 30.20 9.79
C GLN A 401 4.27 29.69 11.13
N GLU A 402 3.92 30.60 12.05
CA GLU A 402 3.28 30.23 13.31
C GLU A 402 1.89 29.63 13.09
N LEU A 403 1.08 30.21 12.19
CA LEU A 403 -0.22 29.69 11.80
C LEU A 403 -0.12 28.28 11.18
N LEU A 404 0.87 28.04 10.32
CA LEU A 404 1.13 26.72 9.71
C LEU A 404 1.48 25.68 10.78
N THR A 405 2.31 26.06 11.76
CA THR A 405 2.66 25.19 12.90
C THR A 405 1.42 24.89 13.76
N TRP A 406 0.57 25.89 13.99
CA TRP A 406 -0.70 25.70 14.69
C TRP A 406 -1.66 24.79 13.90
N LEU A 407 -1.79 24.97 12.59
CA LEU A 407 -2.60 24.12 11.71
C LEU A 407 -2.11 22.67 11.72
N GLN A 408 -0.80 22.42 11.70
CA GLN A 408 -0.23 21.08 11.81
C GLN A 408 -0.57 20.40 13.14
N ASN A 409 -0.59 21.16 14.25
CA ASN A 409 -0.92 20.64 15.58
C ASN A 409 -2.43 20.44 15.80
N GLN A 410 -3.28 21.18 15.08
CA GLN A 410 -4.75 21.11 15.21
C GLN A 410 -5.41 20.13 14.23
N ASN A 411 -4.79 19.86 13.06
CA ASN A 411 -5.46 19.11 11.99
C ASN A 411 -5.19 17.59 12.00
N GLN A 412 -6.27 16.85 12.28
CA GLN A 412 -6.55 15.55 11.64
C GLN A 412 -7.33 15.71 10.31
N GLN A 413 -7.73 16.94 9.94
CA GLN A 413 -8.61 17.19 8.79
C GLN A 413 -7.82 17.67 7.55
N GLU A 414 -8.20 17.14 6.38
CA GLU A 414 -7.56 17.40 5.08
C GLU A 414 -7.76 18.83 4.57
N ILE A 415 -8.89 19.43 4.94
CA ILE A 415 -9.25 20.84 4.71
C ILE A 415 -9.69 21.44 6.03
N PHE A 416 -9.23 22.66 6.29
CA PHE A 416 -9.66 23.48 7.42
C PHE A 416 -10.23 24.80 6.89
N TYR A 417 -11.35 25.26 7.43
CA TYR A 417 -11.85 26.60 7.11
C TYR A 417 -12.64 27.20 8.27
N THR A 418 -12.63 28.53 8.32
CA THR A 418 -13.44 29.33 9.25
C THR A 418 -13.59 30.74 8.69
N ASP A 419 -14.72 31.38 8.97
CA ASP A 419 -14.96 32.79 8.73
C ASP A 419 -14.54 33.67 9.93
N SER A 420 -14.09 33.08 11.05
CA SER A 420 -13.69 33.79 12.27
C SER A 420 -12.48 33.13 12.93
N LEU A 421 -11.31 33.32 12.33
CA LEU A 421 -10.05 32.71 12.76
C LEU A 421 -9.68 33.09 14.19
N SER A 422 -9.95 34.32 14.64
CA SER A 422 -9.61 34.78 15.99
C SER A 422 -10.30 33.98 17.11
N GLN A 423 -11.46 33.37 16.84
CA GLN A 423 -12.17 32.53 17.82
C GLN A 423 -11.42 31.22 18.09
N LEU A 424 -10.77 30.66 17.07
CA LEU A 424 -10.05 29.39 17.14
C LEU A 424 -8.54 29.58 17.39
N TYR A 425 -7.97 30.64 16.81
CA TYR A 425 -6.58 31.04 16.93
C TYR A 425 -6.49 32.51 17.41
N PRO A 426 -6.52 32.77 18.73
CA PRO A 426 -6.62 34.14 19.28
C PRO A 426 -5.53 35.12 18.81
N LYS A 427 -4.36 34.62 18.40
CA LYS A 427 -3.28 35.46 17.84
C LYS A 427 -3.64 36.10 16.51
N ALA A 428 -4.63 35.55 15.78
CA ALA A 428 -5.12 36.12 14.53
C ALA A 428 -5.76 37.50 14.66
N ARG A 429 -6.16 37.94 15.87
CA ARG A 429 -6.63 39.32 16.09
C ARG A 429 -5.63 40.37 15.61
N LYS A 430 -4.33 40.05 15.62
CA LYS A 430 -3.26 40.93 15.12
C LYS A 430 -3.41 41.30 13.64
N PHE A 431 -4.01 40.42 12.84
CA PHE A 431 -4.12 40.54 11.38
C PHE A 431 -5.57 40.27 10.90
N GLN A 432 -6.55 40.57 11.74
CA GLN A 432 -7.98 40.33 11.46
C GLN A 432 -8.47 41.06 10.21
N ASP A 433 -7.91 42.24 9.95
CA ASP A 433 -8.16 43.08 8.78
C ASP A 433 -7.75 42.40 7.46
N ILE A 434 -6.88 41.40 7.51
CA ILE A 434 -6.39 40.64 6.35
C ILE A 434 -6.94 39.20 6.34
N ALA A 435 -6.97 38.54 7.49
CA ALA A 435 -7.29 37.11 7.62
C ALA A 435 -8.23 36.81 8.79
N SER A 436 -9.40 37.46 8.81
CA SER A 436 -10.51 37.02 9.67
C SER A 436 -11.07 35.68 9.21
N GLY A 437 -11.07 35.40 7.90
CA GLY A 437 -11.45 34.11 7.35
C GLY A 437 -10.26 33.38 6.74
N ILE A 438 -10.18 32.06 6.96
CA ILE A 438 -9.20 31.21 6.30
C ILE A 438 -9.83 29.95 5.71
N LEU A 439 -9.26 29.49 4.60
CA LEU A 439 -9.51 28.18 3.99
C LEU A 439 -8.13 27.58 3.70
N ALA A 440 -7.84 26.40 4.22
CA ALA A 440 -6.52 25.80 4.19
C ALA A 440 -6.62 24.34 3.73
N ILE A 441 -5.80 24.00 2.74
CA ILE A 441 -5.53 22.63 2.28
C ILE A 441 -4.19 22.20 2.86
N SER A 442 -4.13 20.98 3.39
CA SER A 442 -2.89 20.40 3.90
C SER A 442 -2.64 19.00 3.31
N ILE A 443 -1.42 18.76 2.86
CA ILE A 443 -0.93 17.46 2.37
C ILE A 443 0.39 17.16 3.05
N ILE A 444 0.51 16.00 3.71
CA ILE A 444 1.75 15.56 4.37
C ILE A 444 2.19 14.24 3.72
N LEU A 445 3.37 14.23 3.11
CA LEU A 445 3.96 13.08 2.41
C LEU A 445 5.44 12.97 2.79
N ASN A 446 5.89 11.80 3.27
CA ASN A 446 7.31 11.51 3.56
C ASN A 446 8.03 12.64 4.33
N GLN A 447 7.43 13.13 5.43
CA GLN A 447 7.93 14.23 6.27
C GLN A 447 7.97 15.62 5.59
N ARG A 448 7.44 15.76 4.37
CA ARG A 448 7.23 17.05 3.72
C ARG A 448 5.76 17.47 3.85
N SER A 449 5.55 18.76 4.10
CA SER A 449 4.23 19.36 4.23
C SER A 449 3.98 20.36 3.11
N TYR A 450 2.93 20.13 2.34
CA TYR A 450 2.45 21.02 1.30
C TYR A 450 1.16 21.68 1.77
N HIS A 451 1.11 23.01 1.76
CA HIS A 451 -0.05 23.75 2.23
C HIS A 451 -0.45 24.83 1.23
N ILE A 452 -1.76 25.04 1.06
CA ILE A 452 -2.31 26.24 0.44
C ILE A 452 -3.32 26.83 1.40
N ILE A 453 -3.14 28.09 1.77
CA ILE A 453 -4.02 28.83 2.68
C ILE A 453 -4.54 30.05 1.94
N TRP A 454 -5.84 30.23 1.86
CA TRP A 454 -6.50 31.45 1.39
C TRP A 454 -6.95 32.30 2.56
N PHE A 455 -6.89 33.62 2.39
CA PHE A 455 -7.22 34.62 3.39
C PHE A 455 -8.35 35.52 2.91
N ARG A 456 -9.31 35.78 3.81
CA ARG A 456 -10.35 36.79 3.64
C ARG A 456 -10.27 37.83 4.75
N PRO A 457 -10.42 39.13 4.41
CA PRO A 457 -10.34 40.21 5.37
C PRO A 457 -11.58 40.22 6.26
N GLU A 458 -11.48 40.95 7.36
CA GLU A 458 -12.64 41.30 8.17
C GLU A 458 -13.66 42.05 7.31
N GLN A 459 -14.92 41.61 7.38
CA GLN A 459 -16.04 42.37 6.86
C GLN A 459 -16.97 42.67 8.01
N ILE A 460 -16.90 43.91 8.49
CA ILE A 460 -17.80 44.40 9.53
C ILE A 460 -19.22 44.33 8.99
N GLN A 461 -20.04 43.47 9.59
CA GLN A 461 -21.44 43.30 9.23
C GLN A 461 -22.29 43.97 10.30
N ILE A 462 -23.15 44.90 9.88
CA ILE A 462 -24.15 45.48 10.76
C ILE A 462 -25.41 44.65 10.62
N VAL A 463 -25.70 43.82 11.62
CA VAL A 463 -26.92 43.02 11.67
C VAL A 463 -28.01 43.89 12.28
N HIS A 464 -29.04 44.17 11.49
CA HIS A 464 -30.21 44.92 11.93
C HIS A 464 -31.22 43.96 12.54
N TRP A 465 -31.33 43.88 13.85
CA TRP A 465 -32.32 43.06 14.53
C TRP A 465 -33.64 43.81 14.72
N ALA A 466 -34.76 43.11 14.54
CA ALA A 466 -36.11 43.58 14.87
C ALA A 466 -36.38 43.47 16.38
N GLY A 467 -35.69 44.29 17.17
CA GLY A 467 -35.64 44.24 18.64
C GLY A 467 -34.31 43.69 19.16
N ASN A 468 -34.06 43.81 20.47
CA ASN A 468 -32.81 43.35 21.08
C ASN A 468 -32.78 41.80 21.22
N PRO A 469 -31.86 41.08 20.54
CA PRO A 469 -31.82 39.61 20.57
C PRO A 469 -31.42 39.05 21.96
N ASN A 470 -30.78 39.85 22.81
CA ASN A 470 -30.27 39.45 24.13
C ASN A 470 -31.32 39.56 25.26
N LYS A 471 -32.54 40.04 24.98
CA LYS A 471 -33.65 40.08 25.94
C LYS A 471 -34.85 39.32 25.35
N PRO A 472 -34.86 37.98 25.43
CA PRO A 472 -35.86 37.19 24.72
C PRO A 472 -37.29 37.41 25.23
N ILE A 473 -37.50 37.63 26.54
CA ILE A 473 -38.83 37.64 27.20
C ILE A 473 -38.89 38.65 28.36
N SER A 474 -40.08 39.22 28.62
CA SER A 474 -40.41 39.94 29.86
C SER A 474 -41.26 39.09 30.81
N ILE A 475 -41.04 39.19 32.12
CA ILE A 475 -41.91 38.55 33.13
C ILE A 475 -43.21 39.36 33.24
N ALA A 476 -44.36 38.69 33.27
CA ALA A 476 -45.66 39.33 33.40
C ALA A 476 -45.76 40.15 34.71
N SER A 477 -46.52 41.25 34.66
CA SER A 477 -46.71 42.22 35.76
C SER A 477 -47.39 41.64 37.01
N ASP A 478 -47.83 40.38 36.98
CA ASP A 478 -48.58 39.67 38.02
C ASP A 478 -47.77 38.59 38.75
N ASN A 479 -46.44 38.54 38.57
CA ASN A 479 -45.54 37.53 39.16
C ASN A 479 -45.85 36.07 38.76
N THR A 480 -46.68 35.83 37.75
CA THR A 480 -46.87 34.50 37.17
C THR A 480 -45.79 34.22 36.11
N MET A 481 -45.20 33.02 36.11
CA MET A 481 -44.24 32.59 35.09
C MET A 481 -44.99 32.30 33.78
N ARG A 482 -45.26 33.35 32.99
CA ARG A 482 -45.81 33.23 31.64
C ARG A 482 -44.84 33.81 30.63
N LEU A 483 -44.59 33.06 29.55
CA LEU A 483 -43.88 33.54 28.36
C LEU A 483 -44.68 34.69 27.74
N THR A 484 -44.17 35.92 27.85
CA THR A 484 -44.66 37.05 27.04
C THR A 484 -43.65 37.33 25.92
N PRO A 485 -44.11 37.42 24.66
CA PRO A 485 -43.25 37.77 23.54
C PRO A 485 -42.66 39.17 23.75
N ARG A 486 -41.53 39.47 23.09
CA ARG A 486 -40.90 40.78 23.19
C ARG A 486 -41.88 41.90 22.81
N LYS A 487 -41.83 43.01 23.56
CA LYS A 487 -42.73 44.16 23.43
C LYS A 487 -42.25 45.22 22.44
N SER A 488 -40.97 45.20 22.06
CA SER A 488 -40.38 46.17 21.14
C SER A 488 -39.76 45.46 19.93
N PHE A 489 -40.10 45.99 18.76
CA PHE A 489 -39.53 45.64 17.45
C PHE A 489 -38.65 46.78 16.90
N GLU A 490 -38.24 47.71 17.77
CA GLU A 490 -37.33 48.80 17.39
C GLU A 490 -36.01 48.25 16.83
N LEU A 491 -35.48 48.94 15.81
CA LEU A 491 -34.23 48.58 15.15
C LEU A 491 -33.07 48.52 16.16
N TRP A 492 -32.54 47.32 16.41
CA TRP A 492 -31.31 47.13 17.18
C TRP A 492 -30.16 46.77 16.25
N LYS A 493 -29.03 47.45 16.37
CA LYS A 493 -27.88 47.24 15.48
C LYS A 493 -26.80 46.46 16.22
N GLU A 494 -26.53 45.24 15.78
CA GLU A 494 -25.33 44.49 16.17
C GLU A 494 -24.21 44.79 15.19
N THR A 495 -23.01 45.03 15.70
CA THR A 495 -21.82 45.09 14.85
C THR A 495 -21.07 43.80 15.02
N VAL A 496 -21.12 42.92 14.01
CA VAL A 496 -20.35 41.69 13.98
C VAL A 496 -18.94 42.03 13.48
N GLN A 497 -17.96 41.81 14.34
CA GLN A 497 -16.54 42.04 14.11
C GLN A 497 -15.78 40.71 14.16
N GLU A 498 -14.52 40.73 13.73
CA GLU A 498 -13.61 39.57 13.65
C GLU A 498 -14.16 38.41 12.78
N LYS A 499 -14.99 38.74 11.78
CA LYS A 499 -15.54 37.79 10.82
C LYS A 499 -15.34 38.25 9.38
N SER A 500 -15.05 37.30 8.49
CA SER A 500 -15.06 37.52 7.04
C SER A 500 -16.41 37.17 6.42
N LEU A 501 -16.50 37.25 5.08
CA LEU A 501 -17.56 36.55 4.35
C LEU A 501 -17.46 35.03 4.58
N PRO A 502 -18.59 34.33 4.77
CA PRO A 502 -18.61 32.90 4.96
C PRO A 502 -18.15 32.16 3.70
N TRP A 503 -17.35 31.11 3.89
CA TRP A 503 -16.95 30.21 2.82
C TRP A 503 -18.16 29.42 2.33
N GLN A 504 -18.47 29.54 1.04
CA GLN A 504 -19.59 28.86 0.44
C GLN A 504 -19.27 27.38 0.23
N PRO A 505 -20.24 26.46 0.29
CA PRO A 505 -20.00 25.03 0.11
C PRO A 505 -19.23 24.70 -1.17
N PHE A 506 -19.55 25.37 -2.27
CA PHE A 506 -18.82 25.17 -3.54
C PHE A 506 -17.35 25.61 -3.43
N GLU A 507 -17.01 26.66 -2.70
CA GLU A 507 -15.61 27.13 -2.56
C GLU A 507 -14.76 26.07 -1.82
N ILE A 508 -15.39 25.35 -0.88
CA ILE A 508 -14.77 24.26 -0.14
C ILE A 508 -14.60 23.02 -1.03
N GLU A 509 -15.63 22.65 -1.82
CA GLU A 509 -15.53 21.57 -2.82
C GLU A 509 -14.36 21.80 -3.78
N VAL A 510 -14.21 23.03 -4.23
CA VAL A 510 -13.17 23.44 -5.16
C VAL A 510 -11.77 23.34 -4.54
N ALA A 511 -11.62 23.75 -3.28
CA ALA A 511 -10.39 23.54 -2.54
C ALA A 511 -10.07 22.03 -2.40
N GLN A 512 -11.07 21.18 -2.17
CA GLN A 512 -10.88 19.71 -2.11
C GLN A 512 -10.42 19.13 -3.45
N GLU A 513 -11.00 19.56 -4.56
CA GLU A 513 -10.51 19.14 -5.88
C GLU A 513 -9.09 19.63 -6.16
N MET A 514 -8.77 20.87 -5.78
CA MET A 514 -7.42 21.40 -5.93
C MET A 514 -6.39 20.62 -5.11
N ARG A 515 -6.76 20.21 -3.89
CA ARG A 515 -5.96 19.31 -3.06
C ARG A 515 -5.67 18.00 -3.77
N ASN A 516 -6.69 17.36 -4.36
CA ASN A 516 -6.54 16.08 -5.04
C ASN A 516 -5.57 16.21 -6.23
N ASN A 517 -5.67 17.28 -7.02
CA ASN A 517 -4.77 17.54 -8.13
C ASN A 517 -3.32 17.79 -7.67
N LEU A 518 -3.14 18.52 -6.57
CA LEU A 518 -1.82 18.72 -5.96
C LEU A 518 -1.22 17.44 -5.40
N MET A 519 -2.05 16.58 -4.78
CA MET A 519 -1.64 15.26 -4.30
C MET A 519 -1.16 14.39 -5.46
N LEU A 520 -1.92 14.33 -6.56
CA LEU A 520 -1.52 13.59 -7.76
C LEU A 520 -0.19 14.10 -8.32
N ALA A 521 -0.04 15.42 -8.49
CA ALA A 521 1.21 16.02 -8.97
C ALA A 521 2.40 15.73 -8.03
N ALA A 522 2.19 15.79 -6.71
CA ALA A 522 3.22 15.47 -5.72
C ALA A 522 3.62 13.98 -5.75
N LEU A 523 2.65 13.08 -5.93
CA LEU A 523 2.89 11.64 -6.07
C LEU A 523 3.66 11.32 -7.36
N GLU A 524 3.29 11.91 -8.49
CA GLU A 524 4.00 11.75 -9.77
C GLU A 524 5.45 12.21 -9.66
N PHE A 525 5.69 13.37 -9.04
CA PHE A 525 7.05 13.87 -8.82
C PHE A 525 7.86 12.93 -7.92
N SER A 526 7.26 12.44 -6.83
CA SER A 526 7.92 11.47 -5.94
C SER A 526 8.21 10.14 -6.64
N GLN A 527 7.32 9.68 -7.51
CA GLN A 527 7.50 8.44 -8.27
C GLN A 527 8.62 8.57 -9.29
N MET A 528 8.71 9.71 -9.99
CA MET A 528 9.81 9.98 -10.93
C MET A 528 11.16 10.00 -10.22
N ALA A 529 11.27 10.70 -9.09
CA ALA A 529 12.51 10.75 -8.30
C ALA A 529 12.92 9.35 -7.79
N LEU A 530 11.95 8.52 -7.38
CA LEU A 530 12.19 7.14 -6.97
C LEU A 530 12.67 6.27 -8.15
N GLN A 531 12.08 6.46 -9.33
CA GLN A 531 12.44 5.73 -10.54
C GLN A 531 13.87 6.09 -11.01
N GLU A 532 14.24 7.37 -11.01
CA GLU A 532 15.61 7.80 -11.33
C GLU A 532 16.64 7.23 -10.33
N ALA A 533 16.33 7.26 -9.03
CA ALA A 533 17.21 6.68 -8.02
C ALA A 533 17.37 5.15 -8.20
N ALA A 534 16.30 4.45 -8.56
CA ALA A 534 16.34 3.01 -8.83
C ALA A 534 17.17 2.70 -10.09
N GLU A 535 17.02 3.48 -11.16
CA GLU A 535 17.81 3.32 -12.39
C GLU A 535 19.30 3.54 -12.13
N GLN A 536 19.67 4.57 -11.37
CA GLN A 536 21.08 4.81 -10.99
C GLN A 536 21.64 3.67 -10.15
N ALA A 537 20.86 3.13 -9.20
CA ALA A 537 21.27 1.98 -8.40
C ALA A 537 21.46 0.72 -9.26
N GLU A 538 20.59 0.48 -10.24
CA GLU A 538 20.70 -0.66 -11.15
C GLU A 538 21.93 -0.53 -12.07
N ILE A 539 22.18 0.64 -12.64
CA ILE A 539 23.37 0.92 -13.45
C ILE A 539 24.65 0.67 -12.63
N ALA A 540 24.70 1.16 -11.39
CA ALA A 540 25.83 0.94 -10.51
C ALA A 540 26.05 -0.54 -10.19
N ASN A 541 24.98 -1.30 -9.95
CA ASN A 541 25.07 -2.73 -9.65
C ASN A 541 25.56 -3.55 -10.85
N ARG A 542 25.04 -3.27 -12.06
CA ARG A 542 25.52 -3.92 -13.30
C ARG A 542 26.99 -3.62 -13.59
N ALA A 543 27.42 -2.37 -13.37
CA ALA A 543 28.83 -1.98 -13.54
C ALA A 543 29.75 -2.71 -12.55
N LYS A 544 29.33 -2.86 -11.28
CA LYS A 544 30.06 -3.63 -10.25
C LYS A 544 30.28 -5.09 -10.69
N SER A 545 29.22 -5.78 -11.12
CA SER A 545 29.31 -7.19 -11.53
C SER A 545 30.18 -7.38 -12.78
N HIS A 546 30.05 -6.51 -13.78
CA HIS A 546 30.88 -6.57 -14.98
C HIS A 546 32.37 -6.34 -14.67
N PHE A 547 32.69 -5.40 -13.78
CA PHE A 547 34.05 -5.15 -13.33
C PHE A 547 34.68 -6.37 -12.67
N LEU A 548 33.96 -7.04 -11.76
CA LEU A 548 34.46 -8.23 -11.05
C LEU A 548 34.72 -9.41 -12.01
N ALA A 549 33.81 -9.65 -12.96
CA ALA A 549 33.97 -10.69 -13.98
C ALA A 549 35.22 -10.46 -14.84
N LYS A 550 35.43 -9.22 -15.32
CA LYS A 550 36.60 -8.87 -16.12
C LYS A 550 37.90 -8.98 -15.33
N MET A 551 37.94 -8.50 -14.09
CA MET A 551 39.15 -8.57 -13.25
C MET A 551 39.59 -10.02 -12.97
N SER A 552 38.65 -10.93 -12.73
CA SER A 552 38.99 -12.34 -12.53
C SER A 552 39.64 -12.97 -13.76
N HIS A 553 39.11 -12.68 -14.95
CA HIS A 553 39.70 -13.13 -16.20
C HIS A 553 41.16 -12.68 -16.36
N GLU A 554 41.41 -11.38 -16.16
CA GLU A 554 42.73 -10.76 -16.28
C GLU A 554 43.76 -11.34 -15.30
N LEU A 555 43.31 -11.80 -14.12
CA LEU A 555 44.20 -12.39 -13.11
C LEU A 555 44.47 -13.88 -13.35
N ARG A 556 43.49 -14.62 -13.88
CA ARG A 556 43.62 -16.07 -14.10
C ARG A 556 44.59 -16.41 -15.24
N THR A 557 44.56 -15.63 -16.31
CA THR A 557 45.39 -15.86 -17.51
C THR A 557 46.90 -15.89 -17.23
N PRO A 558 47.52 -14.88 -16.59
CA PRO A 558 48.95 -14.93 -16.30
C PRO A 558 49.31 -16.03 -15.28
N LEU A 559 48.39 -16.37 -14.38
CA LEU A 559 48.61 -17.37 -13.35
C LEU A 559 48.67 -18.79 -13.93
N ASN A 560 47.84 -19.07 -14.94
CA ASN A 560 47.86 -20.35 -15.66
C ASN A 560 49.19 -20.58 -16.38
N ALA A 561 49.76 -19.54 -17.00
CA ALA A 561 51.07 -19.62 -17.63
C ALA A 561 52.17 -19.95 -16.60
N ILE A 562 52.15 -19.29 -15.44
CA ILE A 562 53.10 -19.54 -14.35
C ILE A 562 53.04 -21.01 -13.93
N LEU A 563 51.84 -21.54 -13.64
CA LEU A 563 51.63 -22.93 -13.22
C LEU A 563 51.98 -23.96 -14.31
N GLY A 564 51.69 -23.65 -15.58
CA GLY A 564 51.99 -24.56 -16.68
C GLY A 564 53.50 -24.68 -16.94
N PHE A 565 54.25 -23.58 -16.85
CA PHE A 565 55.70 -23.63 -17.04
C PHE A 565 56.45 -24.27 -15.87
N THR A 566 56.01 -24.08 -14.62
CA THR A 566 56.56 -24.80 -13.46
C THR A 566 56.34 -26.31 -13.60
N GLN A 567 55.17 -26.75 -14.06
CA GLN A 567 54.89 -28.16 -14.37
C GLN A 567 55.77 -28.69 -15.51
N LEU A 568 56.00 -27.92 -16.59
CA LEU A 568 56.90 -28.31 -17.68
C LEU A 568 58.36 -28.44 -17.21
N ILE A 569 58.84 -27.54 -16.35
CA ILE A 569 60.21 -27.58 -15.82
C ILE A 569 60.39 -28.85 -14.98
N THR A 570 59.40 -29.21 -14.17
CA THR A 570 59.38 -30.45 -13.36
C THR A 570 59.52 -31.73 -14.20
N ARG A 571 59.23 -31.69 -15.51
CA ARG A 571 59.39 -32.85 -16.42
C ARG A 571 60.83 -33.12 -16.80
N ASN A 572 61.71 -32.12 -16.77
CA ASN A 572 63.11 -32.30 -17.11
C ASN A 572 63.80 -32.96 -15.91
N GLY A 573 64.19 -34.22 -16.04
CA GLY A 573 64.75 -35.06 -14.96
C GLY A 573 66.17 -34.66 -14.50
N SER A 574 66.51 -33.37 -14.53
CA SER A 574 67.82 -32.81 -14.17
C SER A 574 67.68 -31.58 -13.27
N LEU A 575 66.72 -31.59 -12.34
CA LEU A 575 66.53 -30.53 -11.35
C LEU A 575 67.21 -30.89 -10.02
N SER A 576 67.69 -29.88 -9.30
CA SER A 576 68.13 -30.06 -7.92
C SER A 576 66.92 -30.21 -6.98
N PRO A 577 67.08 -30.84 -5.79
CA PRO A 577 66.01 -30.96 -4.81
C PRO A 577 65.44 -29.60 -4.36
N GLU A 578 66.30 -28.58 -4.25
CA GLU A 578 65.93 -27.21 -3.88
C GLU A 578 65.13 -26.50 -4.99
N ASP A 579 65.49 -26.71 -6.26
CA ASP A 579 64.72 -26.17 -7.39
C ASP A 579 63.34 -26.84 -7.48
N GLN A 580 63.25 -28.14 -7.17
CA GLN A 580 61.99 -28.87 -7.16
C GLN A 580 61.06 -28.38 -6.05
N GLU A 581 61.58 -28.17 -4.83
CA GLU A 581 60.80 -27.62 -3.72
C GLU A 581 60.31 -26.19 -4.02
N ASN A 582 61.16 -25.34 -4.59
CA ASN A 582 60.79 -23.98 -4.99
C ASN A 582 59.68 -23.98 -6.06
N LEU A 583 59.75 -24.88 -7.05
CA LEU A 583 58.70 -25.05 -8.06
C LEU A 583 57.39 -25.53 -7.44
N ASP A 584 57.44 -26.44 -6.47
CA ASP A 584 56.26 -26.92 -5.74
C ASP A 584 55.63 -25.83 -4.87
N ILE A 585 56.43 -24.92 -4.29
CA ILE A 585 55.91 -23.75 -3.57
C ILE A 585 55.21 -22.77 -4.54
N ILE A 586 55.80 -22.50 -5.71
CA ILE A 586 55.18 -21.65 -6.74
C ILE A 586 53.87 -22.25 -7.24
N ASN A 587 53.85 -23.57 -7.49
CA ASN A 587 52.64 -24.29 -7.88
C ASN A 587 51.53 -24.16 -6.85
N ARG A 588 51.80 -24.51 -5.59
CA ARG A 588 50.81 -24.43 -4.50
C ARG A 588 50.30 -23.01 -4.28
N SER A 589 51.18 -22.00 -4.41
CA SER A 589 50.81 -20.60 -4.24
C SER A 589 49.92 -20.09 -5.38
N GLY A 590 50.20 -20.50 -6.62
CA GLY A 590 49.38 -20.13 -7.76
C GLY A 590 48.01 -20.82 -7.76
N GLU A 591 47.95 -22.10 -7.43
CA GLU A 591 46.69 -22.83 -7.26
C GLU A 591 45.82 -22.21 -6.16
N HIS A 592 46.43 -21.84 -5.02
CA HIS A 592 45.71 -21.15 -3.96
C HIS A 592 45.11 -19.82 -4.43
N LEU A 593 45.87 -18.99 -5.16
CA LEU A 593 45.36 -17.72 -5.68
C LEU A 593 44.21 -17.89 -6.69
N LEU A 594 44.24 -18.96 -7.50
CA LEU A 594 43.13 -19.31 -8.40
C LEU A 594 41.84 -19.61 -7.63
N ILE A 595 41.93 -20.38 -6.55
CA ILE A 595 40.80 -20.70 -5.68
C ILE A 595 40.22 -19.42 -5.07
N LEU A 596 41.05 -18.51 -4.57
CA LEU A 596 40.61 -17.23 -3.99
C LEU A 596 39.81 -16.39 -5.00
N ILE A 597 40.29 -16.31 -6.23
CA ILE A 597 39.64 -15.57 -7.31
C ILE A 597 38.30 -16.22 -7.69
N SER A 598 38.27 -17.55 -7.74
CA SER A 598 37.05 -18.31 -8.02
C SER A 598 35.99 -18.09 -6.94
N ASP A 599 36.37 -18.14 -5.66
CA ASP A 599 35.46 -17.90 -4.53
C ASP A 599 34.83 -16.50 -4.59
N VAL A 600 35.61 -15.47 -4.92
CA VAL A 600 35.11 -14.08 -5.04
C VAL A 600 34.13 -13.95 -6.19
N LEU A 601 34.39 -14.59 -7.32
CA LEU A 601 33.46 -14.62 -8.45
C LEU A 601 32.16 -15.34 -8.09
N GLU A 602 32.25 -16.49 -7.41
CA GLU A 602 31.06 -17.22 -6.98
C GLU A 602 30.20 -16.38 -6.04
N MET A 603 30.79 -15.68 -5.08
CA MET A 603 30.06 -14.75 -4.21
C MET A 603 29.40 -13.61 -5.00
N SER A 604 30.08 -13.05 -6.01
CA SER A 604 29.48 -12.03 -6.88
C SER A 604 28.29 -12.57 -7.68
N LYS A 605 28.31 -13.85 -8.08
CA LYS A 605 27.17 -14.49 -8.78
C LYS A 605 26.00 -14.76 -7.83
N ILE A 606 26.28 -15.10 -6.57
CA ILE A 606 25.26 -15.23 -5.51
C ILE A 606 24.53 -13.89 -5.33
N GLU A 607 25.27 -12.79 -5.16
CA GLU A 607 24.67 -11.45 -5.00
C GLU A 607 23.84 -11.01 -6.22
N ALA A 608 24.26 -11.41 -7.42
CA ALA A 608 23.57 -11.08 -8.67
C ALA A 608 22.41 -12.03 -9.03
N GLY A 609 22.20 -13.11 -8.26
CA GLY A 609 21.15 -14.10 -8.52
C GLY A 609 21.38 -14.98 -9.77
N GLN A 610 22.63 -15.13 -10.22
CA GLN A 610 22.99 -15.78 -11.51
C GLN A 610 23.51 -17.23 -11.35
N LEU A 611 23.15 -17.94 -10.27
CA LEU A 611 23.60 -19.31 -10.04
C LEU A 611 22.67 -20.35 -10.66
N THR A 612 23.26 -21.29 -11.40
CA THR A 612 22.58 -22.43 -12.03
C THR A 612 23.19 -23.75 -11.57
N LEU A 613 22.39 -24.84 -11.62
CA LEU A 613 22.84 -26.21 -11.37
C LEU A 613 23.23 -26.89 -12.69
N ASN A 614 24.33 -27.64 -12.68
CA ASN A 614 24.74 -28.49 -13.80
C ASN A 614 24.53 -29.95 -13.42
N GLU A 615 23.34 -30.48 -13.68
CA GLU A 615 22.97 -31.84 -13.28
C GLU A 615 23.59 -32.90 -14.20
N SER A 616 24.37 -33.82 -13.64
CA SER A 616 24.95 -34.98 -14.33
C SER A 616 24.72 -36.26 -13.54
N TYR A 617 24.74 -37.39 -14.22
CA TYR A 617 24.79 -38.71 -13.58
C TYR A 617 26.22 -38.95 -13.05
N PHE A 618 26.37 -39.48 -11.82
CA PHE A 618 27.68 -39.85 -11.28
C PHE A 618 27.59 -40.96 -10.21
N ASP A 619 28.74 -41.58 -9.90
CA ASP A 619 28.92 -42.53 -8.81
C ASP A 619 29.23 -41.77 -7.51
N LEU A 620 28.25 -41.71 -6.62
CA LEU A 620 28.33 -41.01 -5.33
C LEU A 620 29.34 -41.65 -4.39
N HIS A 621 29.41 -42.99 -4.36
CA HIS A 621 30.34 -43.69 -3.48
C HIS A 621 31.77 -43.43 -3.93
N ARG A 622 32.04 -43.50 -5.23
CA ARG A 622 33.35 -43.18 -5.81
C ARG A 622 33.75 -41.74 -5.53
N LEU A 623 32.82 -40.78 -5.65
CA LEU A 623 33.06 -39.39 -5.27
C LEU A 623 33.52 -39.29 -3.81
N ILE A 624 32.77 -39.88 -2.88
CA ILE A 624 33.07 -39.86 -1.45
C ILE A 624 34.45 -40.48 -1.15
N TYR A 625 34.73 -41.68 -1.68
CA TYR A 625 36.02 -42.35 -1.49
C TYR A 625 37.16 -41.55 -2.10
N SER A 626 36.98 -40.93 -3.28
CA SER A 626 38.02 -40.10 -3.89
C SER A 626 38.39 -38.87 -3.04
N ILE A 627 37.40 -38.27 -2.37
CA ILE A 627 37.63 -37.12 -1.48
C ILE A 627 38.32 -37.61 -0.19
N GLN A 628 37.92 -38.77 0.34
CA GLN A 628 38.57 -39.39 1.49
C GLN A 628 40.05 -39.68 1.19
N GLU A 629 40.37 -40.34 0.07
CA GLU A 629 41.75 -40.64 -0.32
C GLU A 629 42.59 -39.37 -0.45
N MET A 630 42.03 -38.33 -1.09
CA MET A 630 42.69 -37.04 -1.26
C MET A 630 43.04 -36.37 0.08
N LEU A 631 42.15 -36.47 1.08
CA LEU A 631 42.33 -35.80 2.38
C LEU A 631 42.96 -36.71 3.45
N ALA A 632 43.04 -38.03 3.19
CA ALA A 632 43.65 -38.99 4.10
C ALA A 632 45.13 -38.72 4.32
N LEU A 633 45.87 -38.34 3.27
CA LEU A 633 47.28 -37.93 3.38
C LEU A 633 47.43 -36.72 4.32
N LYS A 634 46.64 -35.67 4.12
CA LYS A 634 46.67 -34.45 4.96
C LYS A 634 46.24 -34.70 6.40
N ALA A 635 45.34 -35.65 6.62
CA ALA A 635 44.93 -36.08 7.94
C ALA A 635 46.04 -36.91 8.61
N SER A 636 46.69 -37.80 7.86
CA SER A 636 47.81 -38.63 8.32
C SER A 636 49.03 -37.79 8.69
N ASP A 637 49.33 -36.71 7.95
CA ASP A 637 50.40 -35.75 8.29
C ASP A 637 50.20 -35.10 9.67
N LYS A 638 48.97 -35.14 10.20
CA LYS A 638 48.59 -34.63 11.53
C LYS A 638 48.22 -35.73 12.53
N ASP A 639 48.48 -37.00 12.21
CA ASP A 639 48.05 -38.16 13.00
C ASP A 639 46.52 -38.19 13.29
N LEU A 640 45.71 -37.63 12.39
CA LEU A 640 44.24 -37.62 12.52
C LEU A 640 43.63 -38.86 11.88
N ASN A 641 42.71 -39.51 12.59
CA ASN A 641 41.96 -40.64 12.04
C ASN A 641 40.75 -40.13 11.22
N LEU A 642 40.81 -40.24 9.89
CA LEU A 642 39.71 -39.89 8.98
C LEU A 642 38.90 -41.16 8.62
N VAL A 643 37.66 -41.23 9.09
CA VAL A 643 36.77 -42.40 8.90
C VAL A 643 35.56 -42.00 8.07
N THR A 644 35.18 -42.86 7.12
CA THR A 644 33.96 -42.68 6.30
C THR A 644 32.96 -43.78 6.62
N GLU A 645 31.71 -43.41 6.90
CA GLU A 645 30.60 -44.31 7.19
C GLU A 645 29.44 -44.03 6.21
N ILE A 646 29.21 -44.94 5.25
CA ILE A 646 28.10 -44.85 4.29
C ILE A 646 27.00 -45.85 4.70
N ASN A 647 25.78 -45.37 4.91
CA ASN A 647 24.66 -46.25 5.21
C ASN A 647 24.33 -47.14 3.99
N ALA A 648 24.08 -48.44 4.23
CA ALA A 648 23.86 -49.44 3.18
C ALA A 648 22.71 -49.13 2.20
N ASN A 649 21.76 -48.28 2.59
CA ASN A 649 20.61 -47.91 1.76
C ASN A 649 20.91 -46.75 0.80
N VAL A 650 22.05 -46.06 0.91
CA VAL A 650 22.40 -44.92 0.06
C VAL A 650 22.73 -45.39 -1.35
N SER A 651 22.01 -44.86 -2.35
CA SER A 651 22.21 -45.21 -3.76
C SER A 651 23.64 -44.91 -4.22
N GLN A 652 24.26 -45.84 -4.96
CA GLN A 652 25.57 -45.64 -5.55
C GLN A 652 25.53 -44.63 -6.70
N TYR A 653 24.51 -44.71 -7.56
CA TYR A 653 24.35 -43.85 -8.72
C TYR A 653 23.23 -42.84 -8.49
N VAL A 654 23.53 -41.57 -8.77
CA VAL A 654 22.65 -40.42 -8.56
C VAL A 654 22.80 -39.41 -9.69
N CYS A 655 21.79 -38.58 -9.89
CA CYS A 655 21.85 -37.40 -10.76
C CYS A 655 21.78 -36.12 -9.93
N GLY A 656 22.70 -35.20 -10.19
CA GLY A 656 22.82 -33.90 -9.53
C GLY A 656 24.12 -33.20 -9.94
N ASP A 657 24.47 -32.09 -9.30
CA ASP A 657 25.71 -31.36 -9.60
C ASP A 657 26.89 -31.94 -8.81
N GLU A 658 27.64 -32.87 -9.42
CA GLU A 658 28.82 -33.52 -8.81
C GLU A 658 29.87 -32.50 -8.37
N GLY A 659 30.10 -31.46 -9.18
CA GLY A 659 31.13 -30.45 -8.94
C GLY A 659 30.83 -29.60 -7.71
N LYS A 660 29.60 -29.09 -7.59
CA LYS A 660 29.18 -28.33 -6.39
C LYS A 660 29.18 -29.20 -5.14
N LEU A 661 28.73 -30.46 -5.24
CA LEU A 661 28.77 -31.40 -4.11
C LEU A 661 30.20 -31.69 -3.67
N ARG A 662 31.10 -31.98 -4.62
CA ARG A 662 32.53 -32.16 -4.37
C ARG A 662 33.12 -30.95 -3.63
N GLN A 663 32.80 -29.73 -4.09
CA GLN A 663 33.29 -28.50 -3.46
C GLN A 663 32.77 -28.33 -2.02
N ILE A 664 31.49 -28.61 -1.77
CA ILE A 664 30.92 -28.58 -0.42
C ILE A 664 31.69 -29.55 0.49
N LEU A 665 31.87 -30.81 0.06
CA LEU A 665 32.53 -31.83 0.87
C LEU A 665 34.01 -31.54 1.11
N ILE A 666 34.74 -31.07 0.11
CA ILE A 666 36.15 -30.64 0.27
C ILE A 666 36.23 -29.48 1.27
N ASN A 667 35.33 -28.49 1.19
CA ASN A 667 35.32 -27.36 2.12
C ASN A 667 35.02 -27.82 3.56
N LEU A 668 34.03 -28.70 3.77
CA LEU A 668 33.65 -29.16 5.11
C LEU A 668 34.72 -30.07 5.74
N ILE A 669 35.16 -31.11 5.01
CA ILE A 669 36.17 -32.06 5.50
C ILE A 669 37.55 -31.38 5.59
N GLY A 670 37.88 -30.51 4.63
CA GLY A 670 39.10 -29.71 4.66
C GLY A 670 39.16 -28.78 5.87
N ASN A 671 38.04 -28.15 6.25
CA ASN A 671 37.97 -27.37 7.49
C ASN A 671 38.15 -28.26 8.73
N ALA A 672 37.53 -29.44 8.77
CA ALA A 672 37.71 -30.39 9.86
C ALA A 672 39.19 -30.81 10.03
N VAL A 673 39.88 -31.17 8.94
CA VAL A 673 41.32 -31.52 8.94
C VAL A 673 42.19 -30.33 9.33
N LYS A 674 41.81 -29.13 8.89
CA LYS A 674 42.56 -27.91 9.17
C LYS A 674 42.54 -27.55 10.66
N PHE A 675 41.38 -27.56 11.28
CA PHE A 675 41.19 -27.07 12.66
C PHE A 675 41.35 -28.14 13.73
N THR A 676 41.25 -29.41 13.37
CA THR A 676 41.58 -30.51 14.30
C THR A 676 43.09 -30.68 14.36
N VAL A 677 43.65 -30.67 15.58
CA VAL A 677 45.09 -30.84 15.82
C VAL A 677 45.40 -32.27 16.23
N VAL A 678 44.57 -32.87 17.08
CA VAL A 678 44.67 -34.27 17.52
C VAL A 678 43.25 -34.82 17.61
N GLY A 679 43.04 -36.07 17.17
CA GLY A 679 41.76 -36.76 17.29
C GLY A 679 41.30 -37.43 16.00
N SER A 680 39.99 -37.44 15.77
CA SER A 680 39.37 -38.07 14.60
C SER A 680 38.39 -37.14 13.89
N ILE A 681 38.17 -37.44 12.62
CA ILE A 681 37.17 -36.82 11.75
C ILE A 681 36.33 -37.95 11.16
N VAL A 682 35.01 -37.83 11.24
CA VAL A 682 34.08 -38.84 10.73
C VAL A 682 33.15 -38.21 9.71
N LEU A 683 33.12 -38.76 8.49
CA LEU A 683 32.13 -38.44 7.47
C LEU A 683 31.04 -39.52 7.46
N ARG A 684 29.80 -39.15 7.81
CA ARG A 684 28.63 -40.05 7.73
C ARG A 684 27.73 -39.65 6.57
N VAL A 685 27.32 -40.63 5.79
CA VAL A 685 26.39 -40.42 4.66
C VAL A 685 25.15 -41.26 4.86
N SER A 686 23.99 -40.62 4.95
CA SER A 686 22.72 -41.29 5.24
C SER A 686 21.52 -40.56 4.64
N TYR A 687 20.32 -41.12 4.83
CA TYR A 687 19.06 -40.41 4.58
C TYR A 687 18.53 -39.82 5.88
N PRO A 688 17.92 -38.61 5.87
CA PRO A 688 17.37 -37.99 7.08
C PRO A 688 16.33 -38.88 7.75
N SER A 689 16.41 -39.00 9.09
CA SER A 689 15.54 -39.90 9.88
C SER A 689 14.04 -39.54 9.86
N SER A 690 13.68 -38.36 9.33
CA SER A 690 12.33 -37.79 9.34
C SER A 690 11.63 -37.71 7.98
N SER A 691 12.20 -38.28 6.91
CA SER A 691 11.59 -38.25 5.57
C SER A 691 11.44 -39.66 4.98
N SER A 692 10.46 -40.40 5.47
CA SER A 692 9.82 -41.50 4.71
C SER A 692 8.88 -40.91 3.65
N SER A 693 9.43 -40.13 2.71
CA SER A 693 8.67 -39.66 1.57
C SER A 693 9.60 -39.59 0.37
N LEU A 694 9.63 -40.68 -0.40
CA LEU A 694 9.56 -40.57 -1.85
C LEU A 694 8.38 -39.63 -2.13
N THR A 695 8.64 -38.34 -2.35
CA THR A 695 7.61 -37.48 -2.92
C THR A 695 7.25 -38.11 -4.25
N ALA A 696 5.97 -38.41 -4.46
CA ALA A 696 5.43 -39.21 -5.56
C ALA A 696 5.57 -38.56 -6.95
N ASP A 697 6.52 -37.63 -7.12
CA ASP A 697 6.91 -37.03 -8.38
C ASP A 697 8.44 -37.05 -8.47
N GLN A 698 8.96 -37.82 -9.43
CA GLN A 698 10.32 -37.70 -10.02
C GLN A 698 11.55 -38.33 -9.33
N GLY A 699 11.42 -39.27 -8.38
CA GLY A 699 12.59 -40.06 -7.92
C GLY A 699 13.69 -39.27 -7.20
N LYS A 700 13.37 -38.07 -6.68
CA LYS A 700 14.30 -37.24 -5.91
C LYS A 700 14.41 -37.72 -4.45
N ILE A 701 15.63 -37.90 -3.98
CA ILE A 701 16.04 -38.32 -2.64
C ILE A 701 16.85 -37.21 -1.97
N VAL A 702 16.64 -36.97 -0.67
CA VAL A 702 17.47 -36.05 0.11
C VAL A 702 18.58 -36.86 0.77
N VAL A 703 19.84 -36.57 0.43
CA VAL A 703 21.01 -37.21 1.02
C VAL A 703 21.64 -36.26 2.04
N GLU A 704 21.97 -36.80 3.20
CA GLU A 704 22.59 -36.09 4.31
C GLU A 704 24.05 -36.51 4.47
N PHE A 705 24.94 -35.51 4.47
CA PHE A 705 26.38 -35.65 4.69
C PHE A 705 26.73 -34.95 6.01
N GLU A 706 27.18 -35.72 6.99
CA GLU A 706 27.56 -35.23 8.30
C GLU A 706 29.07 -35.35 8.47
N VAL A 707 29.75 -34.23 8.71
CA VAL A 707 31.18 -34.17 9.00
C VAL A 707 31.35 -33.81 10.46
N GLU A 708 31.79 -34.75 11.27
CA GLU A 708 32.11 -34.58 12.69
C GLU A 708 33.61 -34.49 12.91
N ASP A 709 34.06 -33.44 13.60
CA ASP A 709 35.44 -33.23 14.02
C ASP A 709 35.56 -33.18 15.55
N THR A 710 36.73 -33.54 16.07
CA THR A 710 37.06 -33.50 17.51
C THR A 710 37.93 -32.30 17.88
N GLY A 711 37.93 -31.27 17.03
CA GLY A 711 38.75 -30.08 17.17
C GLY A 711 38.26 -29.10 18.25
N PRO A 712 38.68 -27.82 18.19
CA PRO A 712 38.46 -26.85 19.26
C PRO A 712 37.00 -26.43 19.44
N GLY A 713 36.08 -26.82 18.55
CA GLY A 713 34.70 -26.35 18.54
C GLY A 713 34.56 -24.84 18.27
N ILE A 714 33.31 -24.40 18.12
CA ILE A 714 32.92 -23.03 17.75
C ILE A 714 32.09 -22.44 18.90
N ALA A 715 32.40 -21.21 19.30
CA ALA A 715 31.65 -20.51 20.34
C ALA A 715 30.22 -20.17 19.85
N ILE A 716 29.25 -20.14 20.77
CA ILE A 716 27.83 -19.95 20.42
C ILE A 716 27.56 -18.62 19.72
N ASP A 717 28.30 -17.57 20.11
CA ASP A 717 28.22 -16.23 19.50
C ASP A 717 28.72 -16.21 18.04
N ASP A 718 29.61 -17.15 17.68
CA ASP A 718 30.21 -17.22 16.36
C ASP A 718 29.39 -18.12 15.39
N LEU A 719 28.49 -19.00 15.89
CA LEU A 719 27.74 -19.96 15.07
C LEU A 719 26.84 -19.31 14.01
N GLY A 720 26.29 -18.12 14.28
CA GLY A 720 25.51 -17.37 13.29
C GLY A 720 26.37 -16.69 12.22
N LEU A 721 27.62 -16.37 12.57
CA LEU A 721 28.55 -15.58 11.77
C LEU A 721 29.39 -16.42 10.81
N ILE A 722 29.59 -17.72 11.06
CA ILE A 722 30.47 -18.57 10.23
C ILE A 722 29.99 -18.76 8.78
N PHE A 723 28.72 -18.43 8.50
CA PHE A 723 28.16 -18.48 7.14
C PHE A 723 28.06 -17.09 6.50
N GLU A 724 28.44 -16.02 7.19
CA GLU A 724 28.54 -14.68 6.61
C GLU A 724 29.81 -14.56 5.77
N ALA A 725 29.68 -14.00 4.56
CA ALA A 725 30.81 -13.83 3.66
C ALA A 725 31.87 -12.91 4.26
N PHE A 726 33.15 -13.27 4.11
CA PHE A 726 34.32 -12.53 4.63
C PHE A 726 34.43 -12.49 6.16
N VAL A 727 33.57 -13.19 6.90
CA VAL A 727 33.61 -13.23 8.37
C VAL A 727 34.35 -14.49 8.84
N GLN A 728 35.34 -14.30 9.70
CA GLN A 728 36.09 -15.39 10.35
C GLN A 728 35.83 -15.42 11.85
N ALA A 729 35.47 -16.60 12.36
CA ALA A 729 35.31 -16.87 13.79
C ALA A 729 36.59 -16.53 14.57
N LYS A 730 36.47 -16.18 15.85
CA LYS A 730 37.59 -15.67 16.66
C LYS A 730 38.76 -16.65 16.75
N ASN A 731 38.47 -17.96 16.84
CA ASN A 731 39.47 -19.03 16.84
C ASN A 731 40.13 -19.23 15.46
N GLY A 732 39.44 -18.90 14.37
CA GLY A 732 39.99 -18.97 13.01
C GLY A 732 41.06 -17.90 12.74
N ARG A 733 40.99 -16.74 13.42
CA ARG A 733 41.97 -15.64 13.27
C ARG A 733 43.36 -16.00 13.77
N GLN A 734 43.47 -16.95 14.72
CA GLN A 734 44.76 -17.46 15.22
C GLN A 734 45.51 -18.31 14.18
N PHE A 735 44.79 -18.91 13.21
CA PHE A 735 45.39 -19.76 12.18
C PHE A 735 45.73 -19.03 10.88
N MET A 736 45.48 -17.70 10.77
CA MET A 736 45.92 -16.79 9.68
C MET A 736 45.84 -17.37 8.23
N GLN A 737 44.88 -18.25 7.96
CA GLN A 737 44.71 -18.89 6.65
C GLN A 737 43.21 -19.01 6.33
N GLY A 738 42.81 -18.67 5.11
CA GLY A 738 41.45 -18.81 4.56
C GLY A 738 40.73 -17.49 4.25
N THR A 739 39.76 -17.50 3.33
CA THR A 739 39.01 -16.32 2.84
C THR A 739 37.80 -15.95 3.68
N GLY A 740 37.27 -16.89 4.46
CA GLY A 740 35.93 -16.75 5.06
C GLY A 740 34.79 -16.85 4.04
N LEU A 741 35.05 -17.32 2.80
CA LEU A 741 34.03 -17.48 1.77
C LEU A 741 33.53 -18.92 1.64
N GLY A 742 34.38 -19.92 1.92
CA GLY A 742 34.08 -21.33 1.66
C GLY A 742 32.78 -21.84 2.29
N LEU A 743 32.52 -21.55 3.58
CA LEU A 743 31.27 -21.99 4.24
C LEU A 743 30.04 -21.24 3.72
N ALA A 744 30.17 -19.94 3.43
CA ALA A 744 29.09 -19.14 2.86
C ALA A 744 28.68 -19.66 1.46
N ILE A 745 29.67 -19.96 0.61
CA ILE A 745 29.48 -20.56 -0.72
C ILE A 745 28.86 -21.96 -0.59
N SER A 746 29.42 -22.83 0.26
CA SER A 746 28.91 -24.19 0.47
C SER A 746 27.44 -24.20 0.90
N ARG A 747 27.03 -23.26 1.76
CA ARG A 747 25.63 -23.13 2.18
C ARG A 747 24.73 -22.68 1.03
N GLN A 748 25.17 -21.77 0.19
CA GLN A 748 24.42 -21.33 -0.99
C GLN A 748 24.29 -22.44 -2.04
N PHE A 749 25.35 -23.25 -2.26
CA PHE A 749 25.27 -24.43 -3.12
C PHE A 749 24.30 -25.47 -2.59
N ALA A 750 24.33 -25.80 -1.29
CA ALA A 750 23.37 -26.74 -0.71
C ALA A 750 21.92 -26.27 -0.88
N ARG A 751 21.65 -24.96 -0.68
CA ARG A 751 20.33 -24.35 -0.92
C ARG A 751 19.89 -24.40 -2.37
N LEU A 752 20.82 -24.12 -3.30
CA LEU A 752 20.56 -24.25 -4.72
C LEU A 752 20.22 -25.71 -5.09
N MET A 753 20.89 -26.68 -4.46
CA MET A 753 20.64 -28.12 -4.59
C MET A 753 19.44 -28.63 -3.75
N GLY A 754 18.58 -27.74 -3.24
CA GLY A 754 17.35 -28.12 -2.55
C GLY A 754 17.49 -28.56 -1.08
N GLY A 755 18.60 -28.25 -0.41
CA GLY A 755 18.81 -28.49 1.03
C GLY A 755 19.43 -27.28 1.77
N ASP A 756 20.28 -27.51 2.78
CA ASP A 756 21.02 -26.45 3.50
C ASP A 756 22.27 -27.06 4.18
N VAL A 757 23.21 -26.19 4.59
CA VAL A 757 24.31 -26.56 5.50
C VAL A 757 24.01 -26.01 6.89
N THR A 758 24.07 -26.88 7.89
CA THR A 758 23.86 -26.54 9.30
C THR A 758 25.04 -27.00 10.15
N VAL A 759 25.18 -26.45 11.35
CA VAL A 759 26.28 -26.78 12.27
C VAL A 759 25.74 -26.99 13.68
N ARG A 760 26.33 -27.94 14.39
CA ARG A 760 26.24 -28.09 15.85
C ARG A 760 27.65 -28.15 16.38
N SER A 761 27.99 -27.35 17.38
CA SER A 761 29.34 -27.32 17.91
C SER A 761 29.33 -26.98 19.39
N ILE A 762 30.27 -27.55 20.13
CA ILE A 762 30.50 -27.25 21.54
C ILE A 762 31.97 -26.86 21.67
N LEU A 763 32.22 -25.65 22.17
CA LEU A 763 33.58 -25.16 22.37
C LEU A 763 34.39 -26.14 23.24
N GLY A 764 35.53 -26.58 22.72
CA GLY A 764 36.46 -27.54 23.32
C GLY A 764 36.18 -29.02 23.03
N TYR A 765 35.07 -29.36 22.36
CA TYR A 765 34.65 -30.74 22.11
C TYR A 765 34.45 -31.10 20.63
N GLY A 766 34.65 -30.15 19.71
CA GLY A 766 34.53 -30.37 18.27
C GLY A 766 33.25 -29.82 17.65
N SER A 767 33.08 -30.04 16.34
CA SER A 767 31.93 -29.56 15.58
C SER A 767 31.38 -30.64 14.66
N THR A 768 30.08 -30.55 14.38
CA THR A 768 29.37 -31.40 13.44
C THR A 768 28.69 -30.51 12.41
N PHE A 769 29.15 -30.58 11.16
CA PHE A 769 28.52 -29.91 10.03
C PHE A 769 27.63 -30.89 9.28
N THR A 770 26.35 -30.55 9.11
CA THR A 770 25.38 -31.37 8.40
C THR A 770 24.98 -30.66 7.11
N CYS A 771 25.29 -31.25 5.97
CA CYS A 771 24.91 -30.79 4.64
C CYS A 771 23.81 -31.70 4.08
N GLN A 772 22.69 -31.11 3.70
CA GLN A 772 21.61 -31.81 3.00
C GLN A 772 21.54 -31.32 1.56
N VAL A 773 21.40 -32.26 0.61
CA VAL A 773 21.18 -31.96 -0.82
C VAL A 773 20.12 -32.89 -1.39
N GLN A 774 19.36 -32.40 -2.37
CA GLN A 774 18.39 -33.19 -3.11
C GLN A 774 19.04 -33.73 -4.40
N LEU A 775 19.06 -35.05 -4.55
CA LEU A 775 19.61 -35.77 -5.70
C LEU A 775 18.53 -36.65 -6.33
N THR A 776 18.67 -37.06 -7.59
CA THR A 776 17.72 -37.99 -8.22
C THR A 776 18.30 -39.40 -8.24
N GLN A 777 17.56 -40.39 -7.74
CA GLN A 777 17.98 -41.80 -7.75
C GLN A 777 17.84 -42.39 -9.16
N VAL A 778 18.80 -43.24 -9.56
CA VAL A 778 18.81 -43.90 -10.87
C VAL A 778 18.93 -45.41 -10.70
N GLU A 779 18.01 -46.17 -11.32
CA GLU A 779 17.87 -47.61 -11.09
C GLU A 779 18.63 -48.51 -12.09
N THR A 780 19.10 -48.01 -13.24
CA THR A 780 19.83 -48.85 -14.23
C THR A 780 20.96 -48.12 -14.96
N VAL A 781 22.11 -48.81 -15.01
CA VAL A 781 23.38 -48.42 -15.62
C VAL A 781 23.35 -48.72 -17.12
N ASP A 782 23.51 -47.69 -17.95
CA ASP A 782 24.17 -47.82 -19.24
C ASP A 782 25.19 -46.68 -19.37
N VAL A 783 26.46 -47.08 -19.47
CA VAL A 783 27.65 -46.25 -19.75
C VAL A 783 28.22 -45.43 -18.57
N PHE A 784 28.89 -46.10 -17.63
CA PHE A 784 30.04 -45.51 -16.92
C PHE A 784 31.30 -46.30 -17.26
N HIS A 785 32.12 -45.75 -18.15
CA HIS A 785 33.52 -46.17 -18.21
C HIS A 785 34.24 -45.58 -16.99
N PRO A 786 34.92 -46.40 -16.18
CA PRO A 786 35.75 -45.86 -15.11
C PRO A 786 36.84 -45.01 -15.75
N THR A 787 36.82 -43.70 -15.52
CA THR A 787 37.97 -42.81 -15.73
C THR A 787 39.17 -43.49 -15.08
N GLN A 788 40.07 -43.98 -15.92
CA GLN A 788 41.30 -44.64 -15.48
C GLN A 788 42.09 -43.66 -14.62
N LEU A 789 42.75 -44.18 -13.58
CA LEU A 789 43.83 -43.47 -12.88
C LEU A 789 44.72 -42.79 -13.93
N THR A 790 44.86 -41.47 -13.82
CA THR A 790 45.61 -40.61 -14.74
C THR A 790 47.05 -41.12 -14.85
N LYS A 791 47.33 -41.88 -15.90
CA LYS A 791 48.68 -42.33 -16.23
C LYS A 791 49.34 -41.23 -17.05
N ARG A 792 50.57 -40.85 -16.70
CA ARG A 792 51.32 -39.80 -17.41
C ARG A 792 51.61 -40.23 -18.84
N VAL A 793 51.16 -39.45 -19.82
CA VAL A 793 51.44 -39.68 -21.25
C VAL A 793 52.89 -39.29 -21.54
N ILE A 794 53.67 -40.20 -22.13
CA ILE A 794 55.08 -39.99 -22.49
C ILE A 794 55.35 -40.05 -23.99
N GLY A 795 54.38 -40.50 -24.79
CA GLY A 795 54.50 -40.57 -26.24
C GLY A 795 53.26 -41.17 -26.90
N LEU A 796 53.20 -41.15 -28.23
CA LEU A 796 52.21 -41.88 -29.04
C LEU A 796 52.65 -43.33 -29.26
N GLU A 797 51.72 -44.29 -29.20
CA GLU A 797 52.00 -45.70 -29.49
C GLU A 797 52.49 -45.87 -30.96
N PRO A 798 53.55 -46.66 -31.22
CA PRO A 798 54.12 -46.82 -32.57
C PRO A 798 53.12 -47.44 -33.55
N GLY A 799 53.05 -46.92 -34.78
CA GLY A 799 52.19 -47.43 -35.85
C GLY A 799 50.90 -46.63 -36.10
N GLN A 800 50.66 -45.57 -35.33
CA GLN A 800 49.57 -44.63 -35.54
C GLN A 800 49.91 -43.57 -36.61
N PRO A 801 48.89 -42.93 -37.24
CA PRO A 801 49.11 -41.86 -38.20
C PRO A 801 49.71 -40.62 -37.53
N LYS A 802 50.34 -39.75 -38.34
CA LYS A 802 50.83 -38.46 -37.86
C LYS A 802 49.67 -37.48 -37.65
N TYR A 803 49.43 -37.11 -36.40
CA TYR A 803 48.37 -36.18 -36.04
C TYR A 803 48.88 -34.73 -36.05
N ARG A 804 48.33 -33.96 -37.00
CA ARG A 804 48.49 -32.49 -37.12
C ARG A 804 47.51 -31.76 -36.19
N ILE A 805 48.02 -31.02 -35.22
CA ILE A 805 47.24 -30.27 -34.23
C ILE A 805 47.49 -28.77 -34.39
N LEU A 806 46.43 -27.97 -34.53
CA LEU A 806 46.53 -26.51 -34.57
C LEU A 806 46.16 -25.92 -33.20
N VAL A 807 47.03 -25.09 -32.63
CA VAL A 807 46.79 -24.37 -31.38
C VAL A 807 46.56 -22.90 -31.70
N VAL A 808 45.36 -22.40 -31.43
CA VAL A 808 44.96 -21.01 -31.68
C VAL A 808 44.72 -20.33 -30.34
N GLU A 809 45.65 -19.45 -29.96
CA GLU A 809 45.66 -18.78 -28.66
C GLU A 809 46.40 -17.44 -28.82
N ASP A 810 45.81 -16.35 -28.34
CA ASP A 810 46.39 -15.01 -28.48
C ASP A 810 47.51 -14.74 -27.47
N VAL A 811 47.40 -15.32 -26.26
CA VAL A 811 48.40 -15.21 -25.20
C VAL A 811 49.65 -16.05 -25.56
N PRO A 812 50.81 -15.42 -25.82
CA PRO A 812 52.02 -16.12 -26.28
C PRO A 812 52.48 -17.22 -25.33
N GLU A 813 52.37 -16.99 -24.02
CA GLU A 813 52.78 -17.93 -22.97
C GLU A 813 51.92 -19.19 -22.97
N ASN A 814 50.59 -19.04 -23.01
CA ASN A 814 49.65 -20.17 -23.06
C ASN A 814 49.80 -20.96 -24.36
N ARG A 815 49.95 -20.24 -25.49
CA ARG A 815 50.16 -20.85 -26.80
C ARG A 815 51.43 -21.71 -26.78
N LEU A 816 52.52 -21.14 -26.27
CA LEU A 816 53.80 -21.83 -26.16
C LEU A 816 53.74 -23.03 -25.20
N LEU A 817 53.00 -22.93 -24.10
CA LEU A 817 52.77 -24.02 -23.16
C LEU A 817 52.11 -25.23 -23.85
N ILE A 818 50.99 -25.02 -24.53
CA ILE A 818 50.26 -26.10 -25.22
C ILE A 818 51.13 -26.69 -26.33
N VAL A 819 51.81 -25.84 -27.12
CA VAL A 819 52.72 -26.31 -28.18
C VAL A 819 53.81 -27.21 -27.61
N LYS A 820 54.55 -26.76 -26.59
CA LYS A 820 55.61 -27.57 -25.96
C LYS A 820 55.09 -28.87 -25.36
N LEU A 821 53.91 -28.82 -24.75
CA LEU A 821 53.27 -30.00 -24.15
C LEU A 821 52.96 -31.06 -25.22
N LEU A 822 52.33 -30.66 -26.32
CA LEU A 822 51.94 -31.57 -27.40
C LEU A 822 53.16 -32.08 -28.20
N GLU A 823 54.13 -31.21 -28.48
CA GLU A 823 55.39 -31.61 -29.15
C GLU A 823 56.16 -32.66 -28.32
N SER A 824 56.15 -32.54 -26.99
CA SER A 824 56.85 -33.49 -26.09
C SER A 824 56.32 -34.92 -26.18
N VAL A 825 55.10 -35.12 -26.70
CA VAL A 825 54.43 -36.43 -26.87
C VAL A 825 54.55 -36.95 -28.31
N GLY A 826 55.05 -36.13 -29.24
CA GLY A 826 55.30 -36.51 -30.63
C GLY A 826 54.23 -36.06 -31.64
N PHE A 827 53.38 -35.08 -31.29
CA PHE A 827 52.45 -34.47 -32.23
C PHE A 827 53.14 -33.49 -33.18
N GLU A 828 52.63 -33.35 -34.41
CA GLU A 828 53.00 -32.24 -35.29
C GLU A 828 52.09 -31.05 -34.95
N VAL A 829 52.66 -29.95 -34.47
CA VAL A 829 51.88 -28.82 -33.93
C VAL A 829 52.18 -27.55 -34.73
N CYS A 830 51.11 -26.88 -35.17
CA CYS A 830 51.18 -25.50 -35.68
C CYS A 830 50.47 -24.57 -34.70
N ALA A 831 50.88 -23.31 -34.68
CA ALA A 831 50.34 -22.31 -33.77
C ALA A 831 49.84 -21.08 -34.55
N ALA A 832 48.74 -20.49 -34.08
CA ALA A 832 48.15 -19.26 -34.62
C ALA A 832 47.83 -18.29 -33.48
N GLU A 833 47.95 -16.99 -33.73
CA GLU A 833 47.73 -15.96 -32.70
C GLU A 833 46.28 -15.41 -32.69
N ASN A 834 45.52 -15.64 -33.76
CA ASN A 834 44.16 -15.14 -33.91
C ASN A 834 43.33 -16.00 -34.88
N GLY A 835 42.03 -15.72 -34.94
CA GLY A 835 41.09 -16.46 -35.79
C GLY A 835 41.34 -16.38 -37.29
N LEU A 836 41.96 -15.30 -37.81
CA LEU A 836 42.26 -15.16 -39.24
C LEU A 836 43.41 -16.09 -39.65
N GLU A 837 44.51 -16.05 -38.91
CA GLU A 837 45.64 -16.97 -39.11
C GLU A 837 45.21 -18.43 -38.99
N ALA A 838 44.30 -18.72 -38.05
CA ALA A 838 43.74 -20.06 -37.90
C ALA A 838 43.00 -20.53 -39.16
N ILE A 839 42.25 -19.65 -39.82
CA ILE A 839 41.55 -19.96 -41.07
C ILE A 839 42.56 -20.24 -42.19
N ASP A 840 43.58 -19.39 -42.34
CA ASP A 840 44.61 -19.52 -43.38
C ASP A 840 45.39 -20.84 -43.21
N ILE A 841 45.86 -21.12 -41.98
CA ILE A 841 46.56 -22.37 -41.66
C ILE A 841 45.64 -23.59 -41.83
N CYS A 842 44.35 -23.46 -41.48
CA CYS A 842 43.41 -24.58 -41.66
C CYS A 842 43.22 -24.93 -43.15
N GLN A 843 43.26 -23.96 -44.05
CA GLN A 843 43.14 -24.20 -45.50
C GLN A 843 44.41 -24.81 -46.09
N GLU A 844 45.59 -24.38 -45.64
CA GLU A 844 46.87 -24.83 -46.21
C GLU A 844 47.39 -26.14 -45.57
N TRP A 845 47.26 -26.28 -44.25
CA TRP A 845 47.89 -27.35 -43.47
C TRP A 845 46.92 -28.47 -43.07
N GLU A 846 45.61 -28.28 -43.23
CA GLU A 846 44.55 -29.27 -42.97
C GLU A 846 44.73 -30.04 -41.64
N PRO A 847 44.62 -29.36 -40.48
CA PRO A 847 44.76 -30.00 -39.17
C PRO A 847 43.72 -31.10 -38.96
N HIS A 848 43.99 -32.04 -38.04
CA HIS A 848 43.01 -33.03 -37.60
C HIS A 848 42.24 -32.55 -36.37
N LEU A 849 42.87 -31.72 -35.54
CA LEU A 849 42.25 -31.08 -34.37
C LEU A 849 42.73 -29.64 -34.21
N ILE A 850 41.80 -28.76 -33.83
CA ILE A 850 42.09 -27.36 -33.49
C ILE A 850 41.73 -27.12 -32.03
N TRP A 851 42.70 -26.70 -31.23
CA TRP A 851 42.47 -26.06 -29.94
C TRP A 851 42.22 -24.57 -30.19
N MET A 852 40.99 -24.11 -29.98
CA MET A 852 40.53 -22.78 -30.39
C MET A 852 40.16 -21.90 -29.19
N ASP A 853 40.96 -20.87 -28.89
CA ASP A 853 40.53 -19.86 -27.92
C ASP A 853 39.32 -19.06 -28.42
N ILE A 854 38.28 -19.01 -27.60
CA ILE A 854 37.03 -18.31 -27.91
C ILE A 854 37.21 -16.80 -27.85
N GLN A 855 38.07 -16.29 -26.99
CA GLN A 855 38.24 -14.85 -26.76
C GLN A 855 39.63 -14.38 -27.22
N MET A 856 39.72 -13.97 -28.47
CA MET A 856 40.95 -13.44 -29.08
C MET A 856 40.71 -12.12 -29.81
N PRO A 857 41.72 -11.23 -29.90
CA PRO A 857 41.68 -10.03 -30.71
C PRO A 857 41.68 -10.33 -32.22
N VAL A 858 41.39 -9.30 -33.03
CA VAL A 858 41.30 -9.34 -34.50
C VAL A 858 40.12 -10.16 -35.03
N MET A 859 40.10 -11.47 -34.79
CA MET A 859 38.97 -12.35 -35.05
C MET A 859 38.84 -13.35 -33.90
N ASN A 860 37.69 -13.34 -33.24
CA ASN A 860 37.42 -14.24 -32.13
C ASN A 860 37.22 -15.69 -32.60
N GLY A 861 37.41 -16.65 -31.69
CA GLY A 861 37.29 -18.07 -32.02
C GLY A 861 35.88 -18.51 -32.47
N ARG A 862 34.83 -17.76 -32.09
CA ARG A 862 33.45 -18.02 -32.52
C ARG A 862 33.27 -17.77 -34.02
N GLU A 863 33.76 -16.63 -34.50
CA GLU A 863 33.74 -16.26 -35.92
C GLU A 863 34.65 -17.18 -36.73
N ALA A 864 35.85 -17.48 -36.21
CA ALA A 864 36.79 -18.40 -36.86
C ALA A 864 36.20 -19.80 -37.02
N THR A 865 35.57 -20.34 -35.97
CA THR A 865 34.93 -21.67 -36.02
C THR A 865 33.83 -21.73 -37.07
N LYS A 866 32.95 -20.72 -37.13
CA LYS A 866 31.89 -20.67 -38.17
C LYS A 866 32.46 -20.68 -39.57
N GLN A 867 33.52 -19.91 -39.82
CA GLN A 867 34.16 -19.84 -41.12
C GLN A 867 34.88 -21.14 -41.47
N ILE A 868 35.65 -21.70 -40.55
CA ILE A 868 36.34 -22.99 -40.74
C ILE A 868 35.32 -24.11 -41.03
N ARG A 869 34.19 -24.16 -40.31
CA ARG A 869 33.11 -25.13 -40.58
C ARG A 869 32.46 -24.91 -41.95
N ALA A 870 32.26 -23.67 -42.38
CA ALA A 870 31.72 -23.36 -43.69
C ALA A 870 32.66 -23.77 -44.84
N ILE A 871 33.98 -23.66 -44.62
CA ILE A 871 35.02 -24.02 -45.61
C ILE A 871 35.20 -25.54 -45.69
N THR A 872 35.16 -26.24 -44.54
CA THR A 872 35.52 -27.66 -44.47
C THR A 872 34.41 -28.62 -44.89
N GLN A 873 33.14 -28.18 -44.97
CA GLN A 873 31.98 -28.90 -45.55
C GLN A 873 31.92 -30.42 -45.24
N GLY A 874 32.24 -30.83 -44.01
CA GLY A 874 32.16 -32.23 -43.57
C GLY A 874 33.45 -33.05 -43.67
N LYS A 875 34.64 -32.43 -43.80
CA LYS A 875 35.91 -33.11 -43.48
C LYS A 875 35.98 -33.49 -41.99
N ASP A 876 36.65 -34.60 -41.66
CA ASP A 876 36.92 -35.09 -40.29
C ASP A 876 37.89 -34.14 -39.54
N LEU A 877 37.42 -32.94 -39.19
CA LEU A 877 38.14 -31.93 -38.41
C LEU A 877 37.49 -31.78 -37.05
N THR A 878 38.25 -31.99 -35.98
CA THR A 878 37.79 -31.72 -34.61
C THR A 878 38.13 -30.29 -34.19
N ILE A 879 37.19 -29.53 -33.65
CA ILE A 879 37.44 -28.21 -33.07
C ILE A 879 37.01 -28.22 -31.61
N ILE A 880 37.98 -28.08 -30.70
CA ILE A 880 37.74 -28.02 -29.26
C ILE A 880 38.02 -26.60 -28.77
N ALA A 881 37.01 -25.98 -28.17
CA ALA A 881 37.09 -24.62 -27.67
C ALA A 881 37.92 -24.54 -26.37
N LEU A 882 38.87 -23.61 -26.29
CA LEU A 882 39.48 -23.18 -25.03
C LEU A 882 38.69 -21.96 -24.53
N THR A 883 38.00 -22.10 -23.39
CA THR A 883 37.15 -21.03 -22.85
C THR A 883 37.58 -20.60 -21.46
N ALA A 884 37.55 -19.29 -21.23
CA ALA A 884 37.71 -18.70 -19.93
C ALA A 884 36.47 -18.90 -19.03
N ASN A 885 35.28 -19.06 -19.58
CA ASN A 885 34.06 -19.19 -18.80
C ASN A 885 33.44 -20.57 -19.05
N ALA A 886 33.33 -21.36 -17.99
CA ALA A 886 32.67 -22.66 -17.99
C ALA A 886 31.16 -22.55 -17.67
N PHE A 887 30.52 -21.43 -18.03
CA PHE A 887 29.07 -21.26 -17.84
C PHE A 887 28.29 -22.15 -18.82
N GLU A 888 27.15 -22.70 -18.40
CA GLU A 888 26.32 -23.52 -19.28
C GLU A 888 25.72 -22.74 -20.46
N GLU A 889 25.48 -21.44 -20.29
CA GLU A 889 25.05 -20.54 -21.36
C GLU A 889 26.14 -20.39 -22.43
N ASP A 890 27.41 -20.35 -22.01
CA ASP A 890 28.56 -20.38 -22.92
C ASP A 890 28.73 -21.75 -23.57
N ARG A 891 28.47 -22.86 -22.85
CA ARG A 891 28.53 -24.23 -23.38
C ARG A 891 27.56 -24.45 -24.53
N LYS A 892 26.28 -24.08 -24.36
CA LYS A 892 25.28 -24.18 -25.45
C LYS A 892 25.68 -23.33 -26.63
N ALA A 893 26.07 -22.08 -26.38
CA ALA A 893 26.47 -21.17 -27.44
C ALA A 893 27.72 -21.66 -28.21
N ILE A 894 28.72 -22.26 -27.55
CA ILE A 894 29.94 -22.78 -28.17
C ILE A 894 29.64 -24.01 -29.04
N LEU A 895 28.81 -24.93 -28.57
CA LEU A 895 28.41 -26.10 -29.35
C LEU A 895 27.52 -25.72 -30.55
N GLU A 896 26.59 -24.78 -30.39
CA GLU A 896 25.75 -24.26 -31.48
C GLU A 896 26.57 -23.55 -32.59
N ILE A 897 27.73 -23.01 -32.24
CA ILE A 897 28.66 -22.36 -33.17
C ILE A 897 29.41 -23.38 -34.04
N GLY A 898 29.42 -24.66 -33.63
CA GLY A 898 30.03 -25.77 -34.37
C GLY A 898 31.33 -26.29 -33.77
N CYS A 899 31.66 -25.99 -32.51
CA CYS A 899 32.72 -26.71 -31.79
C CYS A 899 32.22 -28.12 -31.39
N ASP A 900 33.12 -29.11 -31.40
CA ASP A 900 32.79 -30.49 -31.01
C ASP A 900 32.83 -30.70 -29.50
N ASP A 901 33.64 -29.91 -28.80
CA ASP A 901 33.74 -29.90 -27.34
C ASP A 901 34.39 -28.60 -26.83
N PHE A 902 34.61 -28.49 -25.53
CA PHE A 902 35.33 -27.40 -24.90
C PHE A 902 36.19 -27.87 -23.71
N VAL A 903 37.20 -27.07 -23.39
CA VAL A 903 38.03 -27.18 -22.20
C VAL A 903 38.11 -25.81 -21.53
N ALA A 904 37.84 -25.77 -20.23
CA ALA A 904 37.94 -24.54 -19.44
C ALA A 904 39.40 -24.20 -19.13
N LYS A 905 39.74 -22.92 -19.08
CA LYS A 905 41.03 -22.41 -18.59
C LYS A 905 40.93 -22.13 -17.08
N PRO A 906 41.90 -22.53 -16.22
CA PRO A 906 43.08 -23.36 -16.52
C PRO A 906 42.70 -24.75 -17.02
N PHE A 907 43.41 -25.21 -18.05
CA PHE A 907 43.30 -26.57 -18.54
C PHE A 907 44.29 -27.46 -17.79
N GLU A 908 43.81 -28.62 -17.35
CA GLU A 908 44.68 -29.68 -16.86
C GLU A 908 45.23 -30.49 -18.04
N GLU A 909 46.50 -30.88 -17.94
CA GLU A 909 47.16 -31.68 -18.97
C GLU A 909 46.37 -32.94 -19.36
N ASN A 910 45.92 -33.69 -18.36
CA ASN A 910 45.22 -34.96 -18.58
C ASN A 910 43.93 -34.73 -19.38
N VAL A 911 43.23 -33.63 -19.11
CA VAL A 911 42.00 -33.27 -19.82
C VAL A 911 42.27 -33.01 -21.30
N LEU A 912 43.38 -32.33 -21.65
CA LEU A 912 43.74 -32.12 -23.04
C LEU A 912 44.01 -33.45 -23.76
N PHE A 913 44.81 -34.33 -23.15
CA PHE A 913 45.13 -35.62 -23.76
C PHE A 913 43.93 -36.57 -23.82
N ASP A 914 43.09 -36.62 -22.80
CA ASP A 914 41.87 -37.45 -22.79
C ASP A 914 40.90 -37.03 -23.90
N LYS A 915 40.72 -35.71 -24.10
CA LYS A 915 39.90 -35.19 -25.20
C LYS A 915 40.50 -35.55 -26.56
N MET A 916 41.81 -35.42 -26.72
CA MET A 916 42.48 -35.83 -27.97
C MET A 916 42.35 -37.33 -28.21
N ALA A 917 42.50 -38.17 -27.19
CA ALA A 917 42.29 -39.62 -27.29
C ALA A 917 40.86 -39.97 -27.72
N HIS A 918 39.88 -39.30 -27.11
CA HIS A 918 38.48 -39.51 -27.42
C HIS A 918 38.12 -39.14 -28.87
N TYR A 919 38.48 -37.94 -29.31
CA TYR A 919 38.05 -37.42 -30.62
C TYR A 919 38.91 -37.90 -31.79
N LEU A 920 40.19 -38.20 -31.58
CA LEU A 920 41.09 -38.68 -32.63
C LEU A 920 41.32 -40.20 -32.61
N GLY A 921 40.75 -40.91 -31.63
CA GLY A 921 40.84 -42.37 -31.49
C GLY A 921 42.26 -42.88 -31.23
N LEU A 922 43.08 -42.08 -30.56
CA LEU A 922 44.52 -42.31 -30.40
C LEU A 922 44.88 -43.03 -29.10
N HIS A 923 46.01 -43.73 -29.13
CA HIS A 923 46.53 -44.56 -28.05
C HIS A 923 47.89 -44.02 -27.59
N TYR A 924 48.02 -43.77 -26.29
CA TYR A 924 49.24 -43.22 -25.71
C TYR A 924 50.14 -44.32 -25.12
N ILE A 925 51.45 -44.10 -25.21
CA ILE A 925 52.42 -44.71 -24.32
C ILE A 925 52.35 -43.95 -23.00
N TYR A 926 52.03 -44.68 -21.97
CA TYR A 926 52.05 -44.17 -20.61
C TYR A 926 53.41 -44.45 -19.98
N ALA A 927 53.89 -43.56 -19.12
CA ALA A 927 55.02 -43.86 -18.26
C ALA A 927 54.76 -45.19 -17.58
N GLU A 928 55.68 -46.15 -17.71
CA GLU A 928 55.64 -47.34 -16.87
C GLU A 928 55.68 -46.86 -15.43
N ASN A 929 54.55 -46.99 -14.74
CA ASN A 929 54.61 -47.08 -13.31
C ASN A 929 55.57 -48.25 -13.05
N ASN A 930 56.59 -47.98 -12.25
CA ASN A 930 57.48 -48.97 -11.66
C ASN A 930 56.72 -49.90 -10.69
N GLN A 931 55.46 -50.22 -11.00
CA GLN A 931 54.53 -51.00 -10.18
C GLN A 931 54.60 -52.50 -10.42
N GLN A 932 55.26 -52.98 -11.49
CA GLN A 932 55.60 -54.40 -11.59
C GLN A 932 56.85 -54.77 -10.77
N ASN A 933 57.73 -53.82 -10.42
CA ASN A 933 58.76 -54.02 -9.40
C ASN A 933 58.24 -53.78 -7.96
N LEU A 934 57.12 -53.05 -7.78
CA LEU A 934 56.52 -52.83 -6.45
C LEU A 934 55.69 -54.03 -5.95
N SER A 935 55.21 -54.93 -6.81
CA SER A 935 54.48 -56.13 -6.37
C SER A 935 55.39 -57.29 -5.93
N GLU A 936 56.63 -57.35 -6.41
CA GLU A 936 57.62 -58.31 -5.92
C GLU A 936 58.46 -57.72 -4.76
N ALA A 937 58.64 -56.40 -4.68
CA ALA A 937 59.27 -55.74 -3.53
C ALA A 937 58.34 -55.56 -2.31
N LYS A 938 57.00 -55.53 -2.48
CA LYS A 938 56.05 -55.46 -1.35
C LYS A 938 56.02 -56.70 -0.45
N ASN A 939 56.66 -57.80 -0.86
CA ASN A 939 56.84 -59.01 -0.02
C ASN A 939 58.21 -59.11 0.65
N GLN A 940 59.01 -58.03 0.67
CA GLN A 940 60.24 -57.93 1.46
C GLN A 940 60.28 -56.64 2.29
N TYR A 941 59.28 -56.42 3.14
CA TYR A 941 59.46 -55.56 4.31
C TYR A 941 59.26 -56.43 5.56
N GLN A 942 60.37 -56.94 6.08
CA GLN A 942 60.45 -57.36 7.47
C GLN A 942 60.04 -56.16 8.32
N GLN A 943 59.12 -56.35 9.27
CA GLN A 943 58.92 -55.39 10.35
C GLN A 943 60.30 -55.13 10.99
N LEU A 944 60.85 -53.93 10.81
CA LEU A 944 62.00 -53.50 11.57
C LEU A 944 61.64 -53.60 13.05
N THR A 945 62.58 -54.11 13.84
CA THR A 945 62.46 -54.28 15.28
C THR A 945 63.63 -53.57 15.96
N ALA A 946 63.50 -53.24 17.25
CA ALA A 946 64.59 -52.61 18.01
C ALA A 946 65.90 -53.44 17.98
N SER A 947 65.83 -54.76 17.76
CA SER A 947 67.00 -55.63 17.60
C SER A 947 67.79 -55.37 16.32
N ASP A 948 67.15 -54.88 15.25
CA ASP A 948 67.81 -54.61 13.97
C ASP A 948 68.74 -53.38 14.04
N LEU A 949 68.45 -52.47 14.98
CA LEU A 949 69.26 -51.28 15.25
C LEU A 949 70.51 -51.57 16.11
N GLN A 950 70.62 -52.74 16.74
CA GLN A 950 71.75 -53.10 17.62
C GLN A 950 73.08 -53.28 16.90
N VAL A 951 73.07 -53.30 15.56
CA VAL A 951 74.30 -53.28 14.75
C VAL A 951 75.05 -51.94 14.90
N MET A 952 74.33 -50.88 15.31
CA MET A 952 74.88 -49.55 15.56
C MET A 952 75.15 -49.31 17.06
N PRO A 953 76.11 -48.44 17.41
CA PRO A 953 76.39 -48.11 18.81
C PRO A 953 75.17 -47.47 19.51
N PRO A 954 74.92 -47.70 20.81
CA PRO A 954 73.80 -47.10 21.54
C PRO A 954 73.79 -45.56 21.49
N ALA A 955 74.97 -44.95 21.44
CA ALA A 955 75.11 -43.50 21.29
C ALA A 955 74.60 -42.99 19.93
N TRP A 956 74.72 -43.79 18.87
CA TRP A 956 74.17 -43.46 17.56
C TRP A 956 72.65 -43.63 17.56
N ILE A 957 72.13 -44.70 18.17
CA ILE A 957 70.69 -44.93 18.32
C ILE A 957 70.03 -43.78 19.10
N ALA A 958 70.66 -43.29 20.17
CA ALA A 958 70.18 -42.12 20.91
C ALA A 958 70.18 -40.83 20.06
N GLN A 959 71.18 -40.63 19.20
CA GLN A 959 71.22 -39.50 18.28
C GLN A 959 70.14 -39.60 17.19
N VAL A 960 69.85 -40.81 16.70
CA VAL A 960 68.73 -41.04 15.78
C VAL A 960 67.39 -40.82 16.48
N HIS A 961 67.23 -41.25 17.73
CA HIS A 961 66.03 -40.97 18.52
C HIS A 961 65.84 -39.47 18.75
N GLU A 962 66.91 -38.75 19.11
CA GLU A 962 66.87 -37.30 19.34
C GLU A 962 66.58 -36.55 18.04
N ALA A 963 67.25 -36.89 16.94
CA ALA A 963 66.99 -36.34 15.62
C ALA A 963 65.57 -36.64 15.14
N ALA A 964 65.04 -37.84 15.41
CA ALA A 964 63.67 -38.21 15.08
C ALA A 964 62.63 -37.47 15.95
N LEU A 965 62.91 -37.24 17.25
CA LEU A 965 62.03 -36.46 18.14
C LEU A 965 61.88 -35.00 17.72
N ILE A 966 62.96 -34.41 17.18
CA ILE A 966 62.95 -33.03 16.68
C ILE A 966 62.71 -32.94 15.17
N ILE A 967 62.51 -34.09 14.51
CA ILE A 967 62.23 -34.23 13.07
C ILE A 967 63.30 -33.52 12.23
N ASP A 968 64.57 -33.77 12.57
CA ASP A 968 65.73 -33.26 11.83
C ASP A 968 66.13 -34.28 10.76
N ASP A 969 65.42 -34.23 9.63
CA ASP A 969 65.58 -35.18 8.53
C ASP A 969 67.00 -35.16 7.96
N ILE A 970 67.62 -33.98 7.88
CA ILE A 970 69.00 -33.83 7.42
C ILE A 970 69.95 -34.60 8.34
N LYS A 971 69.80 -34.43 9.66
CA LYS A 971 70.58 -35.18 10.65
C LYS A 971 70.31 -36.68 10.59
N LEU A 972 69.07 -37.09 10.35
CA LEU A 972 68.71 -38.50 10.19
C LEU A 972 69.40 -39.13 8.98
N TYR A 973 69.39 -38.46 7.81
CA TYR A 973 70.10 -38.95 6.62
C TYR A 973 71.62 -39.01 6.85
N GLU A 974 72.22 -37.98 7.47
CA GLU A 974 73.63 -37.99 7.85
C GLU A 974 73.98 -39.14 8.80
N LEU A 975 73.08 -39.47 9.74
CA LEU A 975 73.25 -40.59 10.66
C LEU A 975 73.12 -41.92 9.91
N PHE A 976 72.15 -42.06 9.00
CA PHE A 976 71.95 -43.29 8.22
C PHE A 976 73.10 -43.59 7.27
N GLU A 977 73.82 -42.58 6.78
CA GLU A 977 75.07 -42.79 6.02
C GLU A 977 76.20 -43.42 6.84
N GLN A 978 76.11 -43.38 8.17
CA GLN A 978 77.09 -44.01 9.07
C GLN A 978 76.82 -45.51 9.29
N ILE A 979 75.70 -46.03 8.78
CA ILE A 979 75.39 -47.46 8.81
C ILE A 979 76.38 -48.20 7.88
N PRO A 980 77.02 -49.31 8.31
CA PRO A 980 77.99 -50.02 7.50
C PRO A 980 77.43 -50.46 6.13
N GLU A 981 78.24 -50.37 5.07
CA GLU A 981 77.82 -50.67 3.68
C GLU A 981 77.19 -52.07 3.49
N HIS A 982 77.54 -53.06 4.33
CA HIS A 982 76.95 -54.40 4.27
C HIS A 982 75.52 -54.47 4.82
N GLU A 983 75.07 -53.46 5.58
CA GLU A 983 73.71 -53.28 6.13
C GLU A 983 72.93 -52.19 5.38
N HIS A 984 73.24 -51.94 4.09
CA HIS A 984 72.53 -50.99 3.22
C HIS A 984 71.00 -51.17 3.25
N LYS A 985 70.50 -52.41 3.43
CA LYS A 985 69.06 -52.67 3.56
C LYS A 985 68.43 -52.02 4.79
N LEU A 986 69.15 -51.92 5.91
CA LEU A 986 68.69 -51.22 7.10
C LEU A 986 68.68 -49.71 6.88
N ALA A 987 69.74 -49.18 6.25
CA ALA A 987 69.83 -47.77 5.90
C ALA A 987 68.73 -47.35 4.93
N ASP A 988 68.49 -48.14 3.89
CA ASP A 988 67.43 -47.89 2.90
C ASP A 988 66.04 -48.00 3.55
N ALA A 989 65.83 -48.97 4.45
CA ALA A 989 64.55 -49.10 5.16
C ALA A 989 64.29 -47.92 6.12
N LEU A 990 65.32 -47.42 6.83
CA LEU A 990 65.19 -46.23 7.69
C LEU A 990 65.03 -44.94 6.89
N LYS A 991 65.76 -44.79 5.78
CA LYS A 991 65.58 -43.69 4.82
C LYS A 991 64.17 -43.68 4.25
N ASN A 992 63.66 -44.85 3.86
CA ASN A 992 62.31 -45.02 3.34
C ASN A 992 61.24 -44.69 4.40
N LEU A 993 61.48 -44.97 5.69
CA LEU A 993 60.60 -44.52 6.77
C LEU A 993 60.60 -42.98 6.93
N VAL A 994 61.73 -42.29 6.72
CA VAL A 994 61.78 -40.82 6.72
C VAL A 994 61.13 -40.24 5.46
N GLU A 995 61.41 -40.80 4.28
CA GLU A 995 60.84 -40.38 2.98
C GLU A 995 59.31 -40.54 2.93
N ASN A 996 58.76 -41.52 3.65
CA ASN A 996 57.33 -41.72 3.79
C ASN A 996 56.75 -41.15 5.10
N PHE A 997 57.47 -40.24 5.76
CA PHE A 997 57.04 -39.51 6.96
C PHE A 997 56.65 -40.39 8.16
N HIS A 998 57.10 -41.65 8.20
CA HIS A 998 56.87 -42.60 9.29
C HIS A 998 57.93 -42.46 10.42
N VAL A 999 58.34 -41.23 10.74
CA VAL A 999 59.36 -40.91 11.77
C VAL A 999 58.94 -41.42 13.16
N ALA A 1000 57.63 -41.46 13.45
CA ALA A 1000 57.08 -42.07 14.67
C ALA A 1000 57.47 -43.55 14.84
N THR A 1001 57.62 -44.29 13.74
CA THR A 1001 58.10 -45.68 13.76
C THR A 1001 59.57 -45.73 14.18
N ILE A 1002 60.40 -44.80 13.72
CA ILE A 1002 61.81 -44.69 14.08
C ILE A 1002 61.95 -44.34 15.57
N ILE A 1003 61.12 -43.44 16.10
CA ILE A 1003 61.07 -43.10 17.53
C ILE A 1003 60.69 -44.36 18.35
N ASN A 1004 59.68 -45.11 17.92
CA ASN A 1004 59.27 -46.35 18.59
C ASN A 1004 60.35 -47.45 18.53
N LEU A 1005 61.10 -47.54 17.43
CA LEU A 1005 62.19 -48.51 17.28
C LEU A 1005 63.41 -48.16 18.14
N THR A 1006 63.70 -46.87 18.30
CA THR A 1006 64.86 -46.36 19.04
C THR A 1006 64.58 -46.11 20.53
N SER A 1007 63.31 -46.16 20.96
CA SER A 1007 62.90 -46.02 22.38
C SER A 1007 62.92 -47.33 23.17
N LEU A 1008 63.06 -48.48 22.51
CA LEU A 1008 63.04 -49.83 23.10
C LEU A 1008 64.44 -50.49 23.15
N SER A 1009 65.52 -49.76 22.86
CA SER A 1009 66.91 -50.25 22.79
C SER A 1009 67.84 -49.64 23.83
#